data_AF-A0A6L4Z0H0-F1
#
_entry.id   AF-A0A6L4Z0H0-F1
#
_cell.length_a   1.000
_cell.length_b   1.000
_cell.length_c   1.000
_cell.angle_alpha   90.00
_cell.angle_beta   90.00
_cell.angle_gamma   90.00
#
_symmetry.space_group_name_H-M   'P 1'
#
loop_
_entity.id
_entity.type
_entity.pdbx_description
1 polymer ?
#
loop_
_entity_poly.entity_id
_entity_poly.type
_entity_poly.pdbx_seq_one_letter_code
_entity_poly.pdbx_strand_id
1 'polypeptide(L)'
;MWVVLLLGFGLLAAMASRISFEEDISRMLQMDSKTREYRKLIQNTHLVDKLVICISDHSPSGSPAEVKMAYCDSLVGRLKTIDTSLIRKITHTPDNFPYFDVYEALLRNLPFFMEEKDYAGFDSVFNPDNMQRHLIQKTKQLSSLTGIMIQRTLPLDPVGISDPVTLRLRKLGDATGYEIINGYFFTKDRKNLVLFVEPANPANETGKNTRLIRAIEGFIEELSQHESFSDTECSYYGATAMSVGNARQIQRDTIITLGVMCFVLILLITSVFRRKRTPFIIFLPVAFGLVFSLACISLIEKNISLIAIGATSVLLAIAVNYPIHILTHRLQENNLRKVIGDLVEPMTIGSATTIGGFICLLFVKAEILHDFGLLGAFGLIGAVIFSLVFMPHLIGRQEGNVSGRWLERTSNIRFESNPFLIWTVILLTPVFLYFSQFIQFDSDLMHLNYVSPQLEKTEKILRGNETRKHPVYVISYGKNFEGAVASAGNIKRLSDSLSRSGLDIRYTGVGDFLISEKEQKIRLNRWRNYFTKEKIAEIQTNLIASGNSAGFKESAFRNFYTTLSAPSESIESVDYELLKNVFGKETVSVNKDLTTIVSVMSIPAGSRPEIEKLLGFQPDARMLDNKYLSSQLAAIITDDFNFIALFTSLLVFVALLLTYGRIELALAAFLPMVVSWIWILGLMGLFNIQFNIVNIILSTFIFGLGDDYCIFTMDGLLQGYRNNKKQLPVIRMGIVLSGLTAFIGFGVMIIARHPALQSIALVSVIGISSVLVISQVLIPLIFNTFVTKPVSKGYTPVTLAAFIRTIPAYILAGVFLLILSFAGFILPVINISGKRHGRRLFNLMLAKAASILLFFLRPVRRIYADPGNQGLPAGIAVVAGEHSFTGMLAVLSLGPSVIIYADKNRQKLPLPCFLSRWAGHCYTADIDDLNIDIIQHSISVGQTVVIMTGYPATADGIEISVTPRIAELARKFNMDIIPVLIHNGSNCPVGFTATTDILTIKVLESLRLPELSDRTVNDRLSETLLQLYSNEMHRLTEDLATPGNCKKRLISSYIFKGPGIERAMRSVLKTENNFGAINALVPARGNVVVTGSGYGFLPFMLACYSPHRVVTGYEADAEKHEIAVNGYNRPANLFFRHEIIEKDPLVPARCLILCNLLNAGIGQDKYPLIDGYVSTVGPEGTLIIYNTLSGNIRQNLLFHMLSPLLQLFPEYARKRSEQCKLPTAELAAILEKLGFVPVPGNQESEKTERILIYKRKPV
;
A
#
# COMPACT_ATOMS: atom_id res chain seq x y z
N MET A 1 0.71 -25.86 29.91
CA MET A 1 0.18 -24.81 29.00
C MET A 1 -0.69 -23.79 29.73
N TRP A 2 -1.82 -24.17 30.34
CA TRP A 2 -2.69 -23.21 31.07
C TRP A 2 -2.00 -22.41 32.17
N VAL A 3 -1.18 -23.08 33.00
CA VAL A 3 -0.36 -22.42 34.03
C VAL A 3 0.65 -21.45 33.41
N VAL A 4 1.26 -21.81 32.28
CA VAL A 4 2.20 -20.96 31.54
C VAL A 4 1.50 -19.73 30.97
N LEU A 5 0.27 -19.89 30.46
CA LEU A 5 -0.53 -18.78 29.95
C LEU A 5 -0.96 -17.82 31.07
N LEU A 6 -1.45 -18.34 32.20
CA LEU A 6 -1.88 -17.50 33.33
C LEU A 6 -0.70 -16.78 33.99
N LEU A 7 0.42 -17.48 34.22
CA LEU A 7 1.65 -16.86 34.75
C LEU A 7 2.24 -15.85 33.76
N GLY A 8 2.27 -16.18 32.47
CA GLY A 8 2.74 -15.29 31.42
C GLY A 8 1.88 -14.03 31.30
N PHE A 9 0.55 -14.18 31.31
CA PHE A 9 -0.36 -13.03 31.28
C PHE A 9 -0.24 -12.17 32.54
N GLY A 10 -0.13 -12.79 33.73
CA GLY A 10 0.09 -12.07 34.98
C GLY A 10 1.40 -11.27 34.99
N LEU A 11 2.49 -11.86 34.48
CA LEU A 11 3.78 -11.18 34.32
C LEU A 11 3.67 -10.00 33.35
N LEU A 12 3.07 -10.20 32.17
CA LEU A 12 2.88 -9.14 31.19
C LEU A 12 2.01 -8.01 31.74
N ALA A 13 0.94 -8.33 32.47
CA ALA A 13 0.09 -7.33 33.12
C ALA A 13 0.85 -6.52 34.18
N ALA A 14 1.72 -7.16 34.97
CA ALA A 14 2.57 -6.48 35.96
C ALA A 14 3.66 -5.59 35.32
N MET A 15 4.08 -5.92 34.09
CA MET A 15 4.98 -5.06 33.30
C MET A 15 4.21 -3.88 32.70
N ALA A 16 3.05 -4.15 32.09
CA ALA A 16 2.18 -3.14 31.53
C ALA A 16 1.74 -2.09 32.56
N SER A 17 1.55 -2.47 33.84
CA SER A 17 1.19 -1.54 34.90
C SER A 17 2.27 -0.51 35.25
N ARG A 18 3.49 -0.63 34.69
CA ARG A 18 4.59 0.33 34.87
C ARG A 18 4.57 1.49 33.88
N ILE A 19 3.73 1.43 32.84
CA ILE A 19 3.61 2.51 31.85
C ILE A 19 2.92 3.73 32.45
N SER A 20 3.48 4.92 32.20
CA SER A 20 2.78 6.19 32.37
C SER A 20 2.14 6.62 31.05
N PHE A 21 0.91 7.14 31.12
CA PHE A 21 0.26 7.76 29.96
C PHE A 21 0.54 9.25 29.96
N GLU A 22 0.94 9.80 28.82
CA GLU A 22 1.28 11.21 28.63
C GLU A 22 0.29 11.86 27.66
N GLU A 23 -0.16 13.08 27.99
CA GLU A 23 -1.22 13.82 27.27
C GLU A 23 -0.67 15.02 26.46
N ASP A 24 0.62 15.00 26.10
CA ASP A 24 1.28 16.08 25.34
C ASP A 24 1.22 15.82 23.82
N ILE A 25 0.48 16.68 23.11
CA ILE A 25 0.29 16.62 21.66
C ILE A 25 1.54 17.14 20.90
N SER A 26 2.44 17.89 21.53
CA SER A 26 3.61 18.48 20.85
C SER A 26 4.68 17.49 20.41
N ARG A 27 4.65 16.27 20.97
CA ARG A 27 5.47 15.14 20.48
C ARG A 27 5.09 14.69 19.07
N MET A 28 3.92 15.08 18.55
CA MET A 28 3.54 14.77 17.16
C MET A 28 4.57 15.24 16.11
N LEU A 29 5.48 16.17 16.45
CA LEU A 29 6.30 16.89 15.49
C LEU A 29 7.81 16.78 15.81
N GLN A 30 8.53 15.80 15.22
CA GLN A 30 9.98 15.96 15.10
C GLN A 30 10.29 16.92 13.96
N MET A 31 11.06 17.95 14.33
CA MET A 31 11.28 19.12 13.51
C MET A 31 12.69 19.11 12.92
N ASP A 32 12.75 19.24 11.60
CA ASP A 32 14.00 19.42 10.85
C ASP A 32 14.74 20.69 11.30
N SER A 33 16.01 20.83 10.89
CA SER A 33 16.88 21.94 11.34
C SER A 33 16.27 23.35 11.19
N LYS A 34 15.57 23.60 10.07
CA LYS A 34 14.85 24.86 9.79
C LYS A 34 13.63 25.06 10.71
N THR A 35 12.87 23.99 10.95
CA THR A 35 11.68 24.04 11.79
C THR A 35 12.04 24.17 13.27
N ARG A 36 13.23 23.70 13.68
CA ARG A 36 13.81 23.92 15.01
C ARG A 36 14.17 25.39 15.25
N GLU A 37 14.72 26.08 14.25
CA GLU A 37 14.97 27.52 14.31
C GLU A 37 13.65 28.29 14.43
N TYR A 38 12.64 27.89 13.66
CA TYR A 38 11.29 28.43 13.74
C TYR A 38 10.63 28.21 15.12
N ARG A 39 10.79 27.02 15.72
CA ARG A 39 10.34 26.71 17.08
C ARG A 39 11.05 27.56 18.12
N LYS A 40 12.36 27.81 17.98
CA LYS A 40 13.09 28.74 18.87
C LYS A 40 12.50 30.15 18.80
N LEU A 41 12.11 30.62 17.61
CA LEU A 41 11.44 31.91 17.43
C LEU A 41 10.05 31.94 18.09
N ILE A 42 9.25 30.88 17.93
CA ILE A 42 7.92 30.75 18.56
C ILE A 42 8.02 30.63 20.09
N GLN A 43 8.89 29.78 20.62
CA GLN A 43 9.04 29.59 22.07
C GLN A 43 9.56 30.86 22.76
N ASN A 44 10.36 31.65 22.05
CA ASN A 44 10.83 32.95 22.54
C ASN A 44 9.74 34.03 22.47
N THR A 45 8.63 33.81 21.75
CA THR A 45 7.54 34.78 21.59
C THR A 45 6.32 34.32 22.40
N HIS A 46 6.00 35.01 23.49
CA HIS A 46 4.91 34.66 24.42
C HIS A 46 3.48 34.86 23.84
N LEU A 47 3.30 34.80 22.52
CA LEU A 47 2.07 35.16 21.83
C LEU A 47 0.98 34.07 21.77
N VAL A 48 1.31 32.79 21.98
CA VAL A 48 0.49 31.68 21.43
C VAL A 48 -0.49 31.03 22.43
N ASP A 49 -0.50 31.39 23.71
CA ASP A 49 -1.20 30.55 24.72
C ASP A 49 -2.35 31.23 25.49
N LYS A 50 -2.81 32.43 25.10
CA LYS A 50 -3.87 33.14 25.86
C LYS A 50 -5.25 32.50 25.67
N LEU A 51 -5.94 32.31 26.79
CA LEU A 51 -7.36 31.99 26.83
C LEU A 51 -8.14 33.31 26.95
N VAL A 52 -9.06 33.53 26.02
CA VAL A 52 -9.97 34.67 26.00
C VAL A 52 -11.29 34.23 26.61
N ILE A 53 -11.79 34.96 27.60
CA ILE A 53 -13.10 34.75 28.19
C ILE A 53 -13.97 35.95 27.83
N CYS A 54 -15.15 35.67 27.28
CA CYS A 54 -16.10 36.64 26.75
C CYS A 54 -17.40 36.57 27.55
N ILE A 55 -17.86 37.72 28.03
CA ILE A 55 -19.11 37.89 28.75
C ILE A 55 -20.06 38.68 27.84
N SER A 56 -21.14 38.04 27.45
CA SER A 56 -22.16 38.53 26.51
C SER A 56 -23.56 38.49 27.16
N ASP A 57 -24.56 39.05 26.49
CA ASP A 57 -25.95 39.04 26.97
C ASP A 57 -26.73 37.85 26.41
N HIS A 58 -27.62 37.28 27.22
CA HIS A 58 -28.54 36.22 26.80
C HIS A 58 -29.68 36.74 25.91
N SER A 59 -30.15 37.97 26.17
CA SER A 59 -31.26 38.62 25.46
C SER A 59 -30.78 39.75 24.53
N PRO A 60 -31.39 39.93 23.34
CA PRO A 60 -31.11 41.07 22.46
C PRO A 60 -31.50 42.43 23.04
N SER A 61 -32.27 42.47 24.13
CA SER A 61 -32.56 43.70 24.89
C SER A 61 -31.34 44.25 25.66
N GLY A 62 -30.28 43.44 25.82
CA GLY A 62 -29.00 43.80 26.42
C GLY A 62 -29.04 43.98 27.94
N SER A 63 -28.01 43.52 28.65
CA SER A 63 -27.83 43.84 30.07
C SER A 63 -27.01 45.14 30.21
N PRO A 64 -27.23 45.95 31.27
CA PRO A 64 -26.38 47.11 31.54
C PRO A 64 -24.91 46.71 31.62
N ALA A 65 -24.01 47.54 31.09
CA ALA A 65 -22.57 47.26 31.10
C ALA A 65 -22.02 46.99 32.51
N GLU A 66 -22.65 47.59 33.54
CA GLU A 66 -22.34 47.38 34.96
C GLU A 66 -22.55 45.93 35.42
N VAL A 67 -23.57 45.23 34.90
CA VAL A 67 -23.82 43.82 35.23
C VAL A 67 -22.70 42.93 34.70
N LYS A 68 -22.25 43.19 33.48
CA LYS A 68 -21.11 42.48 32.86
C LYS A 68 -19.80 42.76 33.60
N MET A 69 -19.59 43.98 34.09
CA MET A 69 -18.44 44.34 34.93
C MET A 69 -18.48 43.59 36.27
N ALA A 70 -19.62 43.57 36.95
CA ALA A 70 -19.80 42.84 38.21
C ALA A 70 -19.61 41.32 38.05
N TYR A 71 -20.09 40.76 36.93
CA TYR A 71 -19.83 39.37 36.56
C TYR A 71 -18.32 39.11 36.37
N CYS A 72 -17.64 40.00 35.63
CA CYS A 72 -16.20 39.92 35.40
C CYS A 72 -15.42 39.91 36.71
N ASP A 73 -15.71 40.83 37.62
CA ASP A 73 -15.01 40.92 38.92
C ASP A 73 -15.25 39.68 39.78
N SER A 74 -16.49 39.17 39.79
CA SER A 74 -16.83 37.93 40.50
C SER A 74 -16.08 36.73 39.94
N LEU A 75 -15.99 36.63 38.60
CA LEU A 75 -15.25 35.57 37.93
C LEU A 75 -13.75 35.68 38.21
N VAL A 76 -13.17 36.88 38.12
CA VAL A 76 -11.75 37.14 38.44
C VAL A 76 -11.44 36.78 39.90
N GLY A 77 -12.34 37.08 40.83
CA GLY A 77 -12.24 36.67 42.23
C GLY A 77 -12.10 35.17 42.38
N ARG A 78 -12.93 34.39 41.67
CA ARG A 78 -12.85 32.92 41.64
C ARG A 78 -11.61 32.40 40.92
N LEU A 79 -11.24 32.98 39.78
CA LEU A 79 -10.04 32.59 39.03
C LEU A 79 -8.76 32.77 39.85
N LYS A 80 -8.69 33.78 40.73
CA LYS A 80 -7.55 33.98 41.66
C LYS A 80 -7.43 32.90 42.73
N THR A 81 -8.47 32.09 42.97
CA THR A 81 -8.40 30.95 43.89
C THR A 81 -7.76 29.70 43.26
N ILE A 82 -7.64 29.67 41.92
CA ILE A 82 -6.97 28.58 41.21
C ILE A 82 -5.47 28.63 41.51
N ASP A 83 -4.87 27.46 41.71
CA ASP A 83 -3.43 27.33 41.94
C ASP A 83 -2.60 28.04 40.85
N THR A 84 -1.59 28.79 41.30
CA THR A 84 -0.59 29.47 40.46
C THR A 84 0.17 28.53 39.51
N SER A 85 0.14 27.22 39.78
CA SER A 85 0.65 26.19 38.86
C SER A 85 -0.16 26.02 37.57
N LEU A 86 -1.39 26.57 37.51
CA LEU A 86 -2.30 26.46 36.37
C LEU A 86 -2.53 27.80 35.65
N ILE A 87 -2.54 28.92 36.37
CA ILE A 87 -2.70 30.27 35.81
C ILE A 87 -1.46 31.11 36.12
N ARG A 88 -0.87 31.70 35.08
CA ARG A 88 0.28 32.60 35.18
C ARG A 88 -0.14 34.05 35.41
N LYS A 89 -1.14 34.53 34.67
CA LYS A 89 -1.63 35.92 34.74
C LYS A 89 -3.10 36.00 34.33
N ILE A 90 -3.83 36.95 34.92
CA ILE A 90 -5.21 37.31 34.57
C ILE A 90 -5.26 38.80 34.27
N THR A 91 -5.77 39.17 33.11
CA THR A 91 -5.83 40.55 32.62
C THR A 91 -7.28 40.89 32.26
N HIS A 92 -7.97 41.62 33.13
CA HIS A 92 -9.39 42.01 32.99
C HIS A 92 -9.57 43.53 32.85
N THR A 93 -8.62 44.28 33.39
CA THR A 93 -8.42 45.70 33.18
C THR A 93 -7.04 45.92 32.54
N PRO A 94 -6.81 47.01 31.79
CA PRO A 94 -5.47 47.37 31.36
C PRO A 94 -4.56 47.50 32.57
N ASP A 95 -3.39 46.86 32.55
CA ASP A 95 -2.32 47.19 33.47
C ASP A 95 -2.13 48.71 33.43
N ASN A 96 -1.87 49.38 34.57
CA ASN A 96 -1.66 50.84 34.66
C ASN A 96 -0.60 51.27 33.65
N PHE A 97 -1.03 51.55 32.43
CA PHE A 97 -0.15 51.89 31.33
C PHE A 97 0.33 53.30 31.65
N PRO A 98 1.64 53.53 31.81
CA PRO A 98 2.16 54.84 32.16
C PRO A 98 2.10 55.77 30.94
N TYR A 99 0.91 55.95 30.35
CA TYR A 99 0.69 56.64 29.09
C TYR A 99 1.27 58.05 29.14
N PHE A 100 1.19 58.69 30.31
CA PHE A 100 1.76 60.00 30.57
C PHE A 100 3.30 59.97 30.57
N ASP A 101 3.93 59.04 31.29
CA ASP A 101 5.39 58.96 31.37
C ASP A 101 5.99 58.59 30.00
N VAL A 102 5.29 57.74 29.24
CA VAL A 102 5.65 57.36 27.86
C VAL A 102 5.50 58.54 26.92
N TYR A 103 4.40 59.28 27.03
CA TYR A 103 4.19 60.48 26.24
C TYR A 103 5.25 61.54 26.54
N GLU A 104 5.59 61.75 27.81
CA GLU A 104 6.64 62.67 28.23
C GLU A 104 8.04 62.24 27.71
N ALA A 105 8.35 60.94 27.78
CA ALA A 105 9.58 60.37 27.22
C ALA A 105 9.67 60.55 25.69
N LEU A 106 8.54 60.39 24.97
CA LEU A 106 8.47 60.65 23.53
C LEU A 106 8.71 62.13 23.21
N LEU A 107 8.16 63.05 24.02
CA LEU A 107 8.34 64.50 23.83
C LEU A 107 9.79 64.94 24.09
N ARG A 108 10.44 64.42 25.14
CA ARG A 108 11.87 64.69 25.41
C ARG A 108 12.77 64.25 24.26
N ASN A 109 12.40 63.17 23.59
CA ASN A 109 13.16 62.51 22.53
C ASN A 109 12.53 62.71 21.13
N LEU A 110 11.71 63.75 20.97
CA LEU A 110 10.91 63.99 19.76
C LEU A 110 11.69 63.92 18.43
N PRO A 111 12.95 64.42 18.32
CA PRO A 111 13.72 64.35 17.08
C PRO A 111 13.85 62.94 16.49
N PHE A 112 13.87 61.90 17.33
CA PHE A 112 14.00 60.51 16.89
C PHE A 112 12.70 59.91 16.37
N PHE A 113 11.54 60.48 16.70
CA PHE A 113 10.23 59.95 16.32
C PHE A 113 9.63 60.61 15.08
N MET A 114 10.17 61.75 14.65
CA MET A 114 9.68 62.47 13.46
C MET A 114 10.00 61.74 12.15
N GLU A 115 9.01 61.65 11.28
CA GLU A 115 9.17 61.17 9.91
C GLU A 115 9.27 62.34 8.92
N GLU A 116 9.80 62.08 7.73
CA GLU A 116 10.02 63.12 6.70
C GLU A 116 8.75 63.89 6.33
N LYS A 117 7.62 63.18 6.23
CA LYS A 117 6.30 63.76 5.93
C LYS A 117 5.80 64.71 7.01
N ASP A 118 6.24 64.54 8.26
CA ASP A 118 5.75 65.32 9.39
C ASP A 118 6.24 66.78 9.32
N TYR A 119 7.40 67.02 8.68
CA TYR A 119 7.98 68.35 8.50
C TYR A 119 7.21 69.23 7.51
N ALA A 120 6.42 68.65 6.61
CA ALA A 120 5.70 69.40 5.57
C ALA A 120 4.65 70.38 6.14
N GLY A 121 4.20 70.17 7.37
CA GLY A 121 3.23 71.04 8.05
C GLY A 121 3.85 72.07 9.01
N PHE A 122 5.14 71.97 9.31
CA PHE A 122 5.77 72.73 10.39
C PHE A 122 5.78 74.25 10.14
N ASP A 123 6.03 74.69 8.91
CA ASP A 123 6.04 76.12 8.58
C ASP A 123 4.66 76.76 8.79
N SER A 124 3.58 75.98 8.63
CA SER A 124 2.23 76.46 8.96
C SER A 124 2.01 76.57 10.47
N VAL A 125 2.56 75.62 11.26
CA VAL A 125 2.44 75.62 12.73
C VAL A 125 3.18 76.81 13.34
N PHE A 126 4.36 77.14 12.83
CA PHE A 126 5.19 78.26 13.32
C PHE A 126 4.75 79.64 12.83
N ASN A 127 3.64 79.75 12.10
CA ASN A 127 3.04 81.04 11.77
C ASN A 127 2.53 81.73 13.06
N PRO A 128 2.86 83.01 13.32
CA PRO A 128 2.43 83.75 14.52
C PRO A 128 0.93 83.62 14.85
N ASP A 129 0.06 83.69 13.85
CA ASP A 129 -1.40 83.60 14.04
C ASP A 129 -1.85 82.21 14.48
N ASN A 130 -1.17 81.16 14.01
CA ASN A 130 -1.45 79.78 14.38
C ASN A 130 -0.90 79.47 15.78
N MET A 131 0.32 79.93 16.10
CA MET A 131 0.92 79.78 17.44
C MET A 131 0.06 80.45 18.52
N GLN A 132 -0.41 81.68 18.27
CA GLN A 132 -1.30 82.37 19.20
C GLN A 132 -2.63 81.63 19.39
N ARG A 133 -3.25 81.17 18.30
CA ARG A 133 -4.49 80.38 18.38
C ARG A 133 -4.29 79.08 19.16
N HIS A 134 -3.18 78.37 18.93
CA HIS A 134 -2.88 77.12 19.61
C HIS A 134 -2.65 77.32 21.11
N LEU A 135 -1.91 78.36 21.50
CA LEU A 135 -1.67 78.70 22.90
C LEU A 135 -2.95 79.11 23.64
N ILE A 136 -3.84 79.89 23.00
CA ILE A 136 -5.16 80.24 23.56
C ILE A 136 -6.04 79.00 23.74
N GLN A 137 -5.95 78.03 22.82
CA GLN A 137 -6.69 76.78 22.93
C GLN A 137 -6.15 75.94 24.10
N LYS A 138 -4.84 75.84 24.26
CA LYS A 138 -4.19 75.10 25.36
C LYS A 138 -4.47 75.74 26.73
N THR A 139 -4.53 77.07 26.84
CA THR A 139 -4.93 77.73 28.10
C THR A 139 -6.37 77.43 28.49
N LYS A 140 -7.31 77.36 27.54
CA LYS A 140 -8.69 76.90 27.81
C LYS A 140 -8.76 75.46 28.28
N GLN A 141 -7.82 74.61 27.87
CA GLN A 141 -7.78 73.22 28.30
C GLN A 141 -7.11 73.04 29.68
N LEU A 142 -6.24 73.96 30.11
CA LEU A 142 -5.64 73.96 31.45
C LEU A 142 -6.68 74.08 32.58
N SER A 143 -7.84 74.68 32.32
CA SER A 143 -8.94 74.79 33.29
C SER A 143 -9.89 73.58 33.31
N SER A 144 -9.63 72.56 32.49
CA SER A 144 -10.44 71.34 32.41
C SER A 144 -9.82 70.18 33.22
N LEU A 145 -10.54 69.05 33.34
CA LEU A 145 -10.03 67.83 33.98
C LEU A 145 -8.75 67.28 33.34
N THR A 146 -8.45 67.62 32.07
CA THR A 146 -7.18 67.26 31.40
C THR A 146 -6.05 68.26 31.65
N GLY A 147 -6.30 69.34 32.41
CA GLY A 147 -5.35 70.41 32.67
C GLY A 147 -4.07 69.94 33.36
N ILE A 148 -4.14 68.90 34.20
CA ILE A 148 -2.97 68.29 34.87
C ILE A 148 -2.00 67.67 33.84
N MET A 149 -2.53 67.04 32.78
CA MET A 149 -1.71 66.49 31.69
C MET A 149 -1.05 67.62 30.90
N ILE A 150 -1.84 68.64 30.55
CA ILE A 150 -1.37 69.76 29.73
C ILE A 150 -0.31 70.58 30.47
N GLN A 151 -0.42 70.73 31.80
CA GLN A 151 0.58 71.42 32.61
C GLN A 151 1.98 70.78 32.49
N ARG A 152 2.06 69.44 32.36
CA ARG A 152 3.33 68.72 32.22
C ARG A 152 3.87 68.73 30.79
N THR A 153 3.01 68.71 29.78
CA THR A 153 3.41 68.53 28.38
C THR A 153 3.57 69.84 27.62
N LEU A 154 2.82 70.89 28.01
CA LEU A 154 2.84 72.19 27.34
C LEU A 154 4.22 72.90 27.34
N PRO A 155 5.06 72.80 28.38
CA PRO A 155 6.43 73.35 28.34
C PRO A 155 7.35 72.63 27.34
N LEU A 156 7.03 71.37 27.00
CA LEU A 156 7.78 70.53 26.07
C LEU A 156 7.29 70.66 24.62
N ASP A 157 6.00 70.93 24.41
CA ASP A 157 5.41 71.18 23.10
C ASP A 157 4.29 72.24 23.16
N PRO A 158 4.63 73.53 23.05
CA PRO A 158 3.68 74.64 23.16
C PRO A 158 2.79 74.83 21.93
N VAL A 159 3.21 74.31 20.78
CA VAL A 159 2.60 74.57 19.46
C VAL A 159 2.03 73.31 18.79
N GLY A 160 2.21 72.13 19.39
CA GLY A 160 1.63 70.88 18.91
C GLY A 160 2.45 70.19 17.81
N ILE A 161 3.76 70.42 17.71
CA ILE A 161 4.59 69.74 16.69
C ILE A 161 4.68 68.22 16.90
N SER A 162 4.34 67.73 18.09
CA SER A 162 4.27 66.30 18.43
C SER A 162 2.95 65.61 18.04
N ASP A 163 1.95 66.35 17.55
CA ASP A 163 0.63 65.80 17.18
C ASP A 163 0.72 64.58 16.23
N PRO A 164 1.59 64.55 15.19
CA PRO A 164 1.75 63.38 14.33
C PRO A 164 2.27 62.13 15.07
N VAL A 165 3.14 62.30 16.06
CA VAL A 165 3.67 61.21 16.91
C VAL A 165 2.58 60.72 17.87
N THR A 166 1.83 61.67 18.46
CA THR A 166 0.70 61.39 19.35
C THR A 166 -0.40 60.60 18.64
N LEU A 167 -0.71 60.96 17.39
CA LEU A 167 -1.67 60.25 16.55
C LEU A 167 -1.21 58.81 16.27
N ARG A 168 0.09 58.59 16.03
CA ARG A 168 0.66 57.24 15.85
C ARG A 168 0.56 56.43 17.15
N LEU A 169 0.84 57.02 18.30
CA LEU A 169 0.72 56.35 19.60
C LEU A 169 -0.72 55.94 19.91
N ARG A 170 -1.69 56.81 19.59
CA ARG A 170 -3.11 56.48 19.73
C ARG A 170 -3.54 55.33 18.81
N LYS A 171 -3.08 55.35 17.55
CA LYS A 171 -3.32 54.27 16.58
C LYS A 171 -2.76 52.92 17.02
N LEU A 172 -1.71 52.90 17.86
CA LEU A 172 -1.16 51.70 18.46
C LEU A 172 -2.15 51.07 19.46
N GLY A 173 -2.81 51.89 20.29
CA GLY A 173 -3.85 51.43 21.23
C GLY A 173 -5.07 50.83 20.50
N ASP A 174 -5.51 51.45 19.41
CA ASP A 174 -6.64 51.01 18.58
C ASP A 174 -6.39 49.67 17.85
N ALA A 175 -5.14 49.23 17.77
CA ALA A 175 -4.75 48.03 17.03
C ALA A 175 -5.01 46.72 17.78
N THR A 176 -5.32 46.78 19.08
CA THR A 176 -5.63 45.59 19.90
C THR A 176 -6.99 44.97 19.58
N GLY A 177 -7.87 45.69 18.87
CA GLY A 177 -9.20 45.21 18.51
C GLY A 177 -10.26 45.38 19.60
N TYR A 178 -9.90 45.93 20.76
CA TYR A 178 -10.77 46.16 21.92
C TYR A 178 -10.84 47.65 22.28
N GLU A 179 -11.97 48.08 22.84
CA GLU A 179 -12.18 49.42 23.38
C GLU A 179 -12.19 49.35 24.92
N ILE A 180 -11.54 50.31 25.60
CA ILE A 180 -11.51 50.34 27.06
C ILE A 180 -12.68 51.20 27.55
N ILE A 181 -13.63 50.61 28.26
CA ILE A 181 -14.81 51.30 28.83
C ILE A 181 -14.79 51.10 30.34
N ASN A 182 -14.77 52.20 31.10
CA ASN A 182 -14.69 52.21 32.57
C ASN A 182 -13.56 51.32 33.13
N GLY A 183 -12.44 51.22 32.40
CA GLY A 183 -11.29 50.39 32.81
C GLY A 183 -11.36 48.92 32.39
N TYR A 184 -12.40 48.46 31.69
CA TYR A 184 -12.54 47.08 31.23
C TYR A 184 -12.41 46.97 29.70
N PHE A 185 -11.98 45.82 29.19
CA PHE A 185 -11.92 45.57 27.75
C PHE A 185 -13.29 45.19 27.20
N PHE A 186 -13.77 45.93 26.21
CA PHE A 186 -14.97 45.63 25.44
C PHE A 186 -14.62 45.38 23.98
N THR A 187 -15.41 44.57 23.30
CA THR A 187 -15.38 44.48 21.83
C THR A 187 -15.73 45.84 21.21
N LYS A 188 -15.28 46.13 19.98
CA LYS A 188 -15.52 47.43 19.30
C LYS A 188 -16.99 47.82 19.16
N ASP A 189 -17.89 46.85 19.14
CA ASP A 189 -19.34 47.07 19.11
C ASP A 189 -19.92 47.42 20.49
N ARG A 190 -19.07 47.46 21.53
CA ARG A 190 -19.38 47.73 22.94
C ARG A 190 -20.35 46.74 23.58
N LYS A 191 -20.60 45.60 22.94
CA LYS A 191 -21.60 44.62 23.40
C LYS A 191 -21.02 43.61 24.38
N ASN A 192 -19.80 43.15 24.15
CA ASN A 192 -19.21 42.05 24.89
C ASN A 192 -18.02 42.52 25.70
N LEU A 193 -17.95 42.11 26.96
CA LEU A 193 -16.80 42.33 27.82
C LEU A 193 -15.84 41.15 27.66
N VAL A 194 -14.54 41.45 27.59
CA VAL A 194 -13.49 40.45 27.36
C VAL A 194 -12.45 40.51 28.47
N LEU A 195 -11.97 39.35 28.91
CA LEU A 195 -10.82 39.23 29.79
C LEU A 195 -9.89 38.12 29.29
N PHE A 196 -8.61 38.24 29.63
CA PHE A 196 -7.56 37.31 29.19
C PHE A 196 -7.00 36.53 30.37
N VAL A 197 -6.87 35.23 30.19
CA VAL A 197 -6.21 34.32 31.14
C VAL A 197 -5.00 33.72 30.43
N GLU A 198 -3.82 33.85 31.04
CA GLU A 198 -2.59 33.21 30.61
C GLU A 198 -2.41 31.90 31.39
N PRO A 199 -2.56 30.74 30.75
CA PRO A 199 -2.25 29.45 31.35
C PRO A 199 -0.77 29.37 31.72
N ALA A 200 -0.46 28.67 32.82
CA ALA A 200 0.92 28.41 33.23
C ALA A 200 1.58 27.29 32.39
N ASN A 201 0.77 26.42 31.78
CA ASN A 201 1.23 25.32 30.95
C ASN A 201 0.89 25.60 29.47
N PRO A 202 1.73 25.16 28.53
CA PRO A 202 1.49 25.37 27.09
C PRO A 202 0.24 24.61 26.62
N ALA A 203 -0.41 25.06 25.55
CA ALA A 203 -1.74 24.57 25.12
C ALA A 203 -1.83 23.05 24.86
N ASN A 204 -0.73 22.46 24.36
CA ASN A 204 -0.52 21.04 24.08
C ASN A 204 -0.53 20.12 25.31
N GLU A 205 -0.29 20.64 26.52
CA GLU A 205 -0.25 19.88 27.78
C GLU A 205 -1.68 19.62 28.29
N THR A 206 -2.43 18.81 27.53
CA THR A 206 -3.89 18.70 27.71
C THR A 206 -4.30 18.09 29.05
N GLY A 207 -3.46 17.26 29.67
CA GLY A 207 -3.74 16.65 30.98
C GLY A 207 -3.82 17.66 32.13
N LYS A 208 -2.88 18.60 32.22
CA LYS A 208 -2.92 19.67 33.22
C LYS A 208 -3.96 20.72 32.88
N ASN A 209 -4.03 21.13 31.61
CA ASN A 209 -4.96 22.16 31.15
C ASN A 209 -6.42 21.71 31.24
N THR A 210 -6.70 20.40 31.20
CA THR A 210 -8.03 19.85 31.48
C THR A 210 -8.55 20.26 32.86
N ARG A 211 -7.67 20.35 33.87
CA ARG A 211 -8.04 20.80 35.23
C ARG A 211 -8.39 22.28 35.24
N LEU A 212 -7.60 23.11 34.55
CA LEU A 212 -7.85 24.54 34.40
C LEU A 212 -9.21 24.80 33.73
N ILE A 213 -9.46 24.17 32.58
CA ILE A 213 -10.71 24.35 31.84
C ILE A 213 -11.91 23.87 32.66
N ARG A 214 -11.82 22.73 33.39
CA ARG A 214 -12.91 22.29 34.28
C ARG A 214 -13.20 23.29 35.40
N ALA A 215 -12.17 23.89 35.98
CA ALA A 215 -12.35 24.90 37.02
C ALA A 215 -13.07 26.15 36.46
N ILE A 216 -12.67 26.61 35.27
CA ILE A 216 -13.31 27.73 34.59
C ILE A 216 -14.77 27.39 34.24
N GLU A 217 -15.04 26.22 33.66
CA GLU A 217 -16.39 25.74 33.35
C GLU A 217 -17.27 25.70 34.61
N GLY A 218 -16.75 25.15 35.72
CA GLY A 218 -17.47 25.11 37.00
C GLY A 218 -17.79 26.49 37.57
N PHE A 219 -16.86 27.46 37.48
CA PHE A 219 -17.10 28.82 37.94
C PHE A 219 -18.11 29.57 37.07
N ILE A 220 -18.09 29.33 35.75
CA ILE A 220 -19.08 29.89 34.81
C ILE A 220 -20.47 29.34 35.13
N GLU A 221 -20.60 28.03 35.34
CA GLU A 221 -21.88 27.39 35.73
C GLU A 221 -22.39 27.88 37.08
N GLU A 222 -21.50 28.07 38.05
CA GLU A 222 -21.88 28.60 39.36
C GLU A 222 -22.33 30.07 39.28
N LEU A 223 -21.67 30.91 38.47
CA LEU A 223 -22.07 32.32 38.30
C LEU A 223 -23.37 32.44 37.50
N SER A 224 -23.59 31.60 36.48
CA SER A 224 -24.78 31.69 35.63
C SER A 224 -26.07 31.33 36.37
N GLN A 225 -25.99 30.58 37.47
CA GLN A 225 -27.13 30.24 38.33
C GLN A 225 -27.50 31.36 39.32
N HIS A 226 -26.69 32.41 39.46
CA HIS A 226 -26.97 33.51 40.38
C HIS A 226 -28.00 34.48 39.78
N GLU A 227 -29.05 34.85 40.53
CA GLU A 227 -30.15 35.70 40.02
C GLU A 227 -29.65 37.04 39.43
N SER A 228 -28.60 37.63 40.01
CA SER A 228 -27.99 38.89 39.54
C SER A 228 -27.36 38.80 38.14
N PHE A 229 -27.13 37.59 37.62
CA PHE A 229 -26.39 37.31 36.39
C PHE A 229 -27.20 36.49 35.37
N SER A 230 -28.51 36.30 35.59
CA SER A 230 -29.36 35.43 34.76
C SER A 230 -29.42 35.84 33.28
N ASP A 231 -29.25 37.13 32.99
CA ASP A 231 -29.24 37.69 31.63
C ASP A 231 -27.84 37.75 31.00
N THR A 232 -26.81 37.22 31.66
CA THR A 232 -25.43 37.18 31.16
C THR A 232 -25.00 35.76 30.78
N GLU A 233 -24.29 35.64 29.67
CA GLU A 233 -23.71 34.39 29.19
C GLU A 233 -22.19 34.55 29.12
N CYS A 234 -21.45 33.61 29.73
CA CYS A 234 -20.00 33.59 29.69
C CYS A 234 -19.50 32.43 28.84
N SER A 235 -18.55 32.72 27.96
CA SER A 235 -17.96 31.79 27.01
C SER A 235 -16.46 32.01 26.91
N TYR A 236 -15.71 31.04 26.38
CA TYR A 236 -14.26 31.11 26.33
C TYR A 236 -13.73 30.56 25.00
N TYR A 237 -12.56 31.02 24.59
CA TYR A 237 -11.88 30.61 23.37
C TYR A 237 -10.36 30.73 23.50
N GLY A 238 -9.61 29.84 22.88
CA GLY A 238 -8.15 29.88 22.86
C GLY A 238 -7.52 28.54 22.52
N ALA A 239 -6.23 28.53 22.22
CA ALA A 239 -5.49 27.32 21.82
C ALA A 239 -5.58 26.21 22.89
N THR A 240 -5.50 26.59 24.17
CA THR A 240 -5.61 25.68 25.32
C THR A 240 -6.98 25.00 25.39
N ALA A 241 -8.05 25.78 25.22
CA ALA A 241 -9.41 25.25 25.20
C ALA A 241 -9.66 24.31 24.00
N MET A 242 -9.18 24.69 22.81
CA MET A 242 -9.26 23.87 21.60
C MET A 242 -8.53 22.52 21.77
N SER A 243 -7.31 22.54 22.32
CA SER A 243 -6.50 21.34 22.52
C SER A 243 -7.13 20.38 23.54
N VAL A 244 -7.64 20.91 24.66
CA VAL A 244 -8.38 20.13 25.66
C VAL A 244 -9.68 19.56 25.07
N GLY A 245 -10.40 20.36 24.28
CA GLY A 245 -11.62 19.93 23.58
C GLY A 245 -11.36 18.74 22.64
N ASN A 246 -10.32 18.84 21.81
CA ASN A 246 -9.84 17.74 20.95
C ASN A 246 -9.54 16.48 21.76
N ALA A 247 -8.69 16.58 22.79
CA ALA A 247 -8.27 15.43 23.59
C ALA A 247 -9.47 14.73 24.28
N ARG A 248 -10.35 15.49 24.94
CA ARG A 248 -11.56 14.96 25.57
C ARG A 248 -12.48 14.29 24.54
N GLN A 249 -12.65 14.89 23.37
CA GLN A 249 -13.52 14.37 22.33
C GLN A 249 -12.98 13.06 21.73
N ILE A 250 -11.67 12.98 21.44
CA ILE A 250 -11.02 11.75 20.95
C ILE A 250 -11.17 10.63 21.98
N GLN A 251 -10.92 10.89 23.27
CA GLN A 251 -11.07 9.88 24.32
C GLN A 251 -12.52 9.37 24.40
N ARG A 252 -13.49 10.29 24.44
CA ARG A 252 -14.92 9.94 24.51
C ARG A 252 -15.35 9.15 23.29
N ASP A 253 -15.01 9.60 22.09
CA ASP A 253 -15.35 8.90 20.85
C ASP A 253 -14.69 7.53 20.78
N THR A 254 -13.44 7.40 21.21
CA THR A 254 -12.73 6.11 21.23
C THR A 254 -13.45 5.12 22.14
N ILE A 255 -13.82 5.52 23.37
CA ILE A 255 -14.52 4.63 24.31
C ILE A 255 -15.90 4.22 23.77
N ILE A 256 -16.67 5.18 23.23
CA ILE A 256 -18.01 4.93 22.70
C ILE A 256 -17.93 4.01 21.48
N THR A 257 -17.08 4.34 20.51
CA THR A 257 -16.94 3.56 19.27
C THR A 257 -16.38 2.17 19.55
N LEU A 258 -15.42 2.02 20.45
CA LEU A 258 -14.91 0.72 20.90
C LEU A 258 -16.02 -0.13 21.56
N GLY A 259 -16.82 0.46 22.44
CA GLY A 259 -17.94 -0.22 23.09
C GLY A 259 -19.00 -0.69 22.09
N VAL A 260 -19.40 0.18 21.16
CA VAL A 260 -20.36 -0.14 20.09
C VAL A 260 -19.78 -1.22 19.16
N MET A 261 -18.51 -1.11 18.77
CA MET A 261 -17.84 -2.12 17.94
C MET A 261 -17.84 -3.48 18.63
N CYS A 262 -17.43 -3.57 19.90
CA CYS A 262 -17.46 -4.82 20.66
C CYS A 262 -18.87 -5.41 20.70
N PHE A 263 -19.89 -4.59 20.95
CA PHE A 263 -21.29 -5.03 20.97
C PHE A 263 -21.73 -5.61 19.62
N VAL A 264 -21.49 -4.89 18.52
CA VAL A 264 -21.87 -5.33 17.17
C VAL A 264 -21.09 -6.57 16.74
N LEU A 265 -19.79 -6.66 17.06
CA LEU A 265 -18.98 -7.84 16.79
C LEU A 265 -19.45 -9.07 17.58
N ILE A 266 -19.80 -8.91 18.86
CA ILE A 266 -20.39 -10.00 19.67
C ILE A 266 -21.68 -10.49 19.02
N LEU A 267 -22.55 -9.59 18.57
CA LEU A 267 -23.80 -9.92 17.90
C LEU A 267 -23.56 -10.66 16.57
N LEU A 268 -22.64 -10.17 15.73
CA LEU A 268 -22.30 -10.78 14.45
C LEU A 268 -21.71 -12.18 14.65
N ILE A 269 -20.70 -12.33 15.50
CA ILE A 269 -20.02 -13.60 15.77
C ILE A 269 -21.01 -14.61 16.38
N THR A 270 -21.85 -14.18 17.33
CA THR A 270 -22.87 -15.05 17.92
C THR A 270 -23.90 -15.49 16.89
N SER A 271 -24.28 -14.62 15.95
CA SER A 271 -25.21 -14.95 14.87
C SER A 271 -24.62 -15.99 13.90
N VAL A 272 -23.35 -15.87 13.55
CA VAL A 272 -22.67 -16.79 12.61
C VAL A 272 -22.38 -18.15 13.24
N PHE A 273 -21.78 -18.18 14.44
CA PHE A 273 -21.35 -19.42 15.09
C PHE A 273 -22.40 -20.02 16.04
N ARG A 274 -23.50 -19.31 16.32
CA ARG A 274 -24.62 -19.73 17.19
C ARG A 274 -24.22 -20.21 18.58
N ARG A 275 -23.07 -19.76 19.09
CA ARG A 275 -22.55 -20.13 20.42
C ARG A 275 -22.10 -18.89 21.16
N LYS A 276 -22.71 -18.63 22.33
CA LYS A 276 -22.40 -17.47 23.18
C LYS A 276 -20.94 -17.44 23.69
N ARG A 277 -20.24 -18.58 23.69
CA ARG A 277 -18.83 -18.69 24.10
C ARG A 277 -17.84 -18.24 23.01
N THR A 278 -18.23 -18.28 21.73
CA THR A 278 -17.32 -18.01 20.61
C THR A 278 -16.76 -16.58 20.59
N PRO A 279 -17.56 -15.52 20.82
CA PRO A 279 -17.03 -14.16 20.91
C PRO A 279 -15.94 -14.03 21.97
N PHE A 280 -16.14 -14.58 23.17
CA PHE A 280 -15.13 -14.53 24.24
C PHE A 280 -13.80 -15.19 23.84
N ILE A 281 -13.85 -16.32 23.11
CA ILE A 281 -12.64 -16.99 22.61
C ILE A 281 -11.92 -16.13 21.55
N ILE A 282 -12.66 -15.37 20.74
CA ILE A 282 -12.11 -14.46 19.71
C ILE A 282 -11.49 -13.20 20.33
N PHE A 283 -12.08 -12.63 21.38
CA PHE A 283 -11.52 -11.43 22.03
C PHE A 283 -10.28 -11.73 22.89
N LEU A 284 -10.09 -12.96 23.35
CA LEU A 284 -8.98 -13.35 24.22
C LEU A 284 -7.60 -13.14 23.58
N PRO A 285 -7.34 -13.56 22.31
CA PRO A 285 -6.10 -13.20 21.60
C PRO A 285 -5.84 -11.69 21.52
N VAL A 286 -6.89 -10.89 21.31
CA VAL A 286 -6.75 -9.43 21.17
C VAL A 286 -6.42 -8.78 22.51
N ALA A 287 -7.11 -9.18 23.58
CA ALA A 287 -6.82 -8.70 24.92
C ALA A 287 -5.40 -9.08 25.35
N PHE A 288 -4.96 -10.31 25.04
CA PHE A 288 -3.59 -10.75 25.25
C PHE A 288 -2.60 -9.91 24.44
N GLY A 289 -2.89 -9.66 23.16
CA GLY A 289 -2.07 -8.82 22.27
C GLY A 289 -1.88 -7.41 22.82
N LEU A 290 -2.95 -6.77 23.30
CA LEU A 290 -2.88 -5.44 23.92
C LEU A 290 -2.00 -5.41 25.17
N VAL A 291 -2.19 -6.36 26.09
CA VAL A 291 -1.38 -6.44 27.31
C VAL A 291 0.07 -6.75 26.98
N PHE A 292 0.32 -7.64 26.02
CA PHE A 292 1.66 -7.94 25.51
C PHE A 292 2.31 -6.71 24.89
N SER A 293 1.56 -5.94 24.12
CA SER A 293 2.02 -4.71 23.49
C SER A 293 2.45 -3.67 24.52
N LEU A 294 1.60 -3.39 25.51
CA LEU A 294 1.92 -2.48 26.62
C LEU A 294 3.11 -3.00 27.44
N ALA A 295 3.21 -4.31 27.67
CA ALA A 295 4.36 -4.88 28.38
C ALA A 295 5.67 -4.67 27.60
N CYS A 296 5.68 -4.89 26.28
CA CYS A 296 6.85 -4.66 25.44
C CYS A 296 7.22 -3.18 25.37
N ILE A 297 6.23 -2.29 25.21
CA ILE A 297 6.45 -0.85 25.22
C ILE A 297 7.05 -0.41 26.55
N SER A 298 6.59 -0.95 27.69
CA SER A 298 7.13 -0.61 29.02
C SER A 298 8.63 -0.89 29.18
N LEU A 299 9.20 -1.75 28.34
CA LEU A 299 10.64 -2.05 28.31
C LEU A 299 11.44 -1.07 27.45
N ILE A 300 10.82 -0.50 26.42
CA ILE A 300 11.46 0.40 25.45
C ILE A 300 11.29 1.84 25.90
N GLU A 301 10.06 2.21 26.26
CA GLU A 301 9.66 3.56 26.64
C GLU A 301 8.91 3.55 27.98
N LYS A 302 9.11 4.62 28.75
CA LYS A 302 8.41 4.79 30.05
C LYS A 302 7.03 5.40 29.88
N ASN A 303 6.83 6.16 28.81
CA ASN A 303 5.62 6.94 28.57
C ASN A 303 5.02 6.56 27.22
N ILE A 304 3.70 6.47 27.13
CA ILE A 304 2.97 6.32 25.86
C ILE A 304 1.94 7.43 25.74
N SER A 305 1.71 7.93 24.53
CA SER A 305 0.65 8.90 24.28
C SER A 305 -0.73 8.32 24.63
N LEU A 306 -1.54 9.05 25.40
CA LEU A 306 -2.91 8.66 25.69
C LEU A 306 -3.78 8.62 24.40
N ILE A 307 -3.41 9.39 23.37
CA ILE A 307 -4.10 9.39 22.06
C ILE A 307 -3.84 8.08 21.30
N ALA A 308 -2.72 7.41 21.55
CA ALA A 308 -2.42 6.09 20.97
C ALA A 308 -3.41 5.01 21.44
N ILE A 309 -4.19 5.22 22.51
CA ILE A 309 -5.30 4.34 22.88
C ILE A 309 -6.32 4.22 21.74
N GLY A 310 -6.50 5.25 20.92
CA GLY A 310 -7.31 5.19 19.70
C GLY A 310 -6.84 4.10 18.72
N ALA A 311 -5.56 3.75 18.71
CA ALA A 311 -5.03 2.65 17.91
C ALA A 311 -5.54 1.27 18.34
N THR A 312 -6.04 1.14 19.58
CA THR A 312 -6.59 -0.11 20.11
C THR A 312 -7.86 -0.53 19.38
N SER A 313 -8.70 0.42 18.96
CA SER A 313 -9.91 0.08 18.18
C SER A 313 -9.55 -0.44 16.80
N VAL A 314 -8.54 0.16 16.16
CA VAL A 314 -7.96 -0.29 14.89
C VAL A 314 -7.33 -1.68 15.05
N LEU A 315 -6.50 -1.87 16.08
CA LEU A 315 -5.88 -3.16 16.39
C LEU A 315 -6.94 -4.24 16.61
N LEU A 316 -8.04 -3.93 17.30
CA LEU A 316 -9.13 -4.87 17.52
C LEU A 316 -9.83 -5.26 16.20
N ALA A 317 -10.05 -4.31 15.29
CA ALA A 317 -10.63 -4.59 13.98
C ALA A 317 -9.75 -5.54 13.12
N ILE A 318 -8.43 -5.47 13.26
CA ILE A 318 -7.46 -6.30 12.54
C ILE A 318 -7.24 -7.65 13.22
N ALA A 319 -6.94 -7.64 14.52
CA ALA A 319 -6.49 -8.82 15.26
C ALA A 319 -7.57 -9.90 15.43
N VAL A 320 -8.86 -9.52 15.34
CA VAL A 320 -10.00 -10.45 15.36
C VAL A 320 -10.01 -11.39 14.14
N ASN A 321 -9.34 -11.03 13.06
CA ASN A 321 -9.29 -11.83 11.84
C ASN A 321 -8.63 -13.19 12.07
N TYR A 322 -7.53 -13.24 12.82
CA TYR A 322 -6.77 -14.46 13.07
C TYR A 322 -7.59 -15.58 13.75
N PRO A 323 -8.25 -15.34 14.89
CA PRO A 323 -9.09 -16.36 15.50
C PRO A 323 -10.32 -16.72 14.64
N ILE A 324 -10.83 -15.80 13.82
CA ILE A 324 -11.92 -16.08 12.88
C ILE A 324 -11.50 -17.11 11.82
N HIS A 325 -10.32 -16.96 11.22
CA HIS A 325 -9.81 -17.93 10.23
C HIS A 325 -9.64 -19.33 10.83
N ILE A 326 -9.10 -19.43 12.05
CA ILE A 326 -8.96 -20.72 12.76
C ILE A 326 -10.33 -21.34 13.02
N LEU A 327 -11.29 -20.57 13.52
CA LEU A 327 -12.62 -21.08 13.86
C LEU A 327 -13.43 -21.47 12.63
N THR A 328 -13.33 -20.71 11.54
CA THR A 328 -14.03 -21.04 10.29
C THR A 328 -13.47 -22.30 9.63
N HIS A 329 -12.14 -22.49 9.62
CA HIS A 329 -11.54 -23.72 9.11
C HIS A 329 -11.84 -24.94 10.00
N ARG A 330 -11.99 -24.73 11.31
CA ARG A 330 -12.39 -25.75 12.28
C ARG A 330 -13.79 -26.33 12.04
N LEU A 331 -14.67 -25.61 11.33
CA LEU A 331 -16.03 -26.05 11.03
C LEU A 331 -16.07 -27.21 10.03
N GLN A 332 -15.07 -27.35 9.15
CA GLN A 332 -14.99 -28.44 8.17
C GLN A 332 -13.93 -29.49 8.51
N GLU A 333 -12.84 -29.09 9.17
CA GLU A 333 -11.75 -30.01 9.50
C GLU A 333 -11.71 -30.33 11.00
N ASN A 334 -12.06 -31.58 11.33
CA ASN A 334 -12.14 -32.10 12.69
C ASN A 334 -10.77 -32.37 13.30
N ASN A 335 -9.70 -32.44 12.52
CA ASN A 335 -8.33 -32.55 13.04
C ASN A 335 -7.69 -31.17 13.26
N LEU A 336 -7.53 -30.77 14.53
CA LEU A 336 -7.01 -29.44 14.90
C LEU A 336 -5.56 -29.24 14.43
N ARG A 337 -4.76 -30.31 14.43
CA ARG A 337 -3.38 -30.25 13.95
C ARG A 337 -3.31 -29.91 12.47
N LYS A 338 -4.27 -30.43 11.70
CA LYS A 338 -4.38 -30.15 10.27
C LYS A 338 -4.89 -28.74 10.01
N VAL A 339 -5.89 -28.27 10.76
CA VAL A 339 -6.35 -26.86 10.72
C VAL A 339 -5.18 -25.89 10.92
N ILE A 340 -4.38 -26.11 11.97
CA ILE A 340 -3.23 -25.26 12.25
C ILE A 340 -2.14 -25.44 11.19
N GLY A 341 -1.88 -26.66 10.72
CA GLY A 341 -0.93 -26.91 9.63
C GLY A 341 -1.28 -26.17 8.35
N ASP A 342 -2.55 -26.13 7.97
CA ASP A 342 -3.05 -25.46 6.76
C ASP A 342 -3.04 -23.92 6.92
N LEU A 343 -3.15 -23.40 8.14
CA LEU A 343 -3.26 -21.96 8.40
C LEU A 343 -1.96 -21.28 8.85
N VAL A 344 -0.99 -22.00 9.41
CA VAL A 344 0.25 -21.40 9.94
C VAL A 344 1.02 -20.65 8.86
N GLU A 345 1.19 -21.21 7.67
CA GLU A 345 1.90 -20.56 6.57
C GLU A 345 1.19 -19.25 6.14
N PRO A 346 -0.08 -19.25 5.70
CA PRO A 346 -0.75 -18.02 5.29
C PRO A 346 -0.93 -17.01 6.44
N MET A 347 -1.22 -17.46 7.67
CA MET A 347 -1.40 -16.54 8.81
C MET A 347 -0.09 -15.88 9.25
N THR A 348 1.03 -16.60 9.25
CA THR A 348 2.33 -16.02 9.65
C THR A 348 2.84 -15.02 8.63
N ILE A 349 2.64 -15.29 7.34
CA ILE A 349 3.04 -14.38 6.27
C ILE A 349 2.16 -13.13 6.26
N GLY A 350 0.84 -13.30 6.31
CA GLY A 350 -0.09 -12.19 6.37
C GLY A 350 0.14 -11.31 7.60
N SER A 351 0.29 -11.92 8.79
CA SER A 351 0.65 -11.14 9.98
C SER A 351 2.01 -10.47 9.88
N ALA A 352 3.03 -11.11 9.29
CA ALA A 352 4.35 -10.50 9.13
C ALA A 352 4.30 -9.26 8.22
N THR A 353 3.49 -9.26 7.17
CA THR A 353 3.32 -8.08 6.29
C THR A 353 2.53 -6.98 6.99
N THR A 354 1.46 -7.30 7.73
CA THR A 354 0.74 -6.31 8.54
C THR A 354 1.64 -5.71 9.63
N ILE A 355 2.38 -6.54 10.37
CA ILE A 355 3.36 -6.12 11.38
C ILE A 355 4.44 -5.25 10.74
N GLY A 356 4.94 -5.64 9.57
CA GLY A 356 5.89 -4.84 8.78
C GLY A 356 5.33 -3.46 8.41
N GLY A 357 4.03 -3.37 8.09
CA GLY A 357 3.32 -2.11 7.89
C GLY A 357 3.30 -1.22 9.14
N PHE A 358 3.04 -1.77 10.32
CA PHE A 358 3.10 -1.04 11.59
C PHE A 358 4.54 -0.62 11.95
N ILE A 359 5.53 -1.49 11.73
CA ILE A 359 6.96 -1.17 11.94
C ILE A 359 7.41 -0.07 10.97
N CYS A 360 6.84 0.01 9.77
CA CYS A 360 7.17 1.07 8.80
C CYS A 360 6.90 2.48 9.37
N LEU A 361 5.94 2.62 10.29
CA LEU A 361 5.63 3.90 10.93
C LEU A 361 6.79 4.40 11.81
N LEU A 362 7.63 3.51 12.34
CA LEU A 362 8.79 3.88 13.16
C LEU A 362 9.85 4.67 12.37
N PHE A 363 9.80 4.62 11.04
CA PHE A 363 10.71 5.38 10.17
C PHE A 363 10.17 6.76 9.78
N VAL A 364 8.93 7.08 10.16
CA VAL A 364 8.29 8.38 9.88
C VAL A 364 8.79 9.43 10.86
N LYS A 365 8.78 10.72 10.54
CA LYS A 365 9.28 11.75 11.47
C LYS A 365 8.32 12.07 12.63
N ALA A 366 7.07 11.62 12.58
CA ALA A 366 6.07 11.95 13.59
C ALA A 366 6.03 10.93 14.74
N GLU A 367 6.34 11.32 15.99
CA GLU A 367 6.46 10.39 17.13
C GLU A 367 5.12 9.73 17.50
N ILE A 368 3.98 10.41 17.31
CA ILE A 368 2.67 9.79 17.62
C ILE A 368 2.37 8.59 16.71
N LEU A 369 2.94 8.57 15.50
CA LEU A 369 2.86 7.42 14.60
C LEU A 369 3.78 6.30 15.07
N HIS A 370 4.85 6.61 15.83
CA HIS A 370 5.72 5.61 16.42
C HIS A 370 4.97 4.86 17.52
N ASP A 371 4.34 5.57 18.46
CA ASP A 371 3.51 4.97 19.50
C ASP A 371 2.41 4.10 18.90
N PHE A 372 1.73 4.60 17.86
CA PHE A 372 0.72 3.87 17.11
C PHE A 372 1.31 2.61 16.45
N GLY A 373 2.49 2.73 15.84
CA GLY A 373 3.24 1.65 15.18
C GLY A 373 3.67 0.57 16.15
N LEU A 374 4.30 0.93 17.28
CA LEU A 374 4.71 0.01 18.33
C LEU A 374 3.51 -0.71 18.93
N LEU A 375 2.44 0.02 19.26
CA LEU A 375 1.24 -0.57 19.85
C LEU A 375 0.61 -1.60 18.91
N GLY A 376 0.49 -1.27 17.63
CA GLY A 376 -0.04 -2.17 16.61
C GLY A 376 0.86 -3.38 16.32
N ALA A 377 2.16 -3.16 16.13
CA ALA A 377 3.13 -4.22 15.80
C ALA A 377 3.21 -5.27 16.91
N PHE A 378 3.50 -4.87 18.16
CA PHE A 378 3.54 -5.81 19.27
C PHE A 378 2.15 -6.38 19.58
N GLY A 379 1.09 -5.58 19.42
CA GLY A 379 -0.29 -6.02 19.56
C GLY A 379 -0.63 -7.20 18.67
N LEU A 380 -0.29 -7.11 17.38
CA LEU A 380 -0.49 -8.18 16.41
C LEU A 380 0.43 -9.38 16.67
N ILE A 381 1.71 -9.15 17.00
CA ILE A 381 2.63 -10.25 17.39
C ILE A 381 2.02 -11.07 18.53
N GLY A 382 1.56 -10.39 19.60
CA GLY A 382 0.93 -11.05 20.74
C GLY A 382 -0.37 -11.78 20.35
N ALA A 383 -1.22 -11.16 19.52
CA ALA A 383 -2.46 -11.78 19.06
C ALA A 383 -2.22 -13.03 18.18
N VAL A 384 -1.21 -13.01 17.32
CA VAL A 384 -0.85 -14.14 16.44
C VAL A 384 -0.23 -15.28 17.24
N ILE A 385 0.70 -14.98 18.16
CA ILE A 385 1.26 -15.99 19.07
C ILE A 385 0.13 -16.64 19.87
N PHE A 386 -0.81 -15.85 20.38
CA PHE A 386 -1.94 -16.39 21.10
C PHE A 386 -2.83 -17.27 20.22
N SER A 387 -3.15 -16.81 19.01
CA SER A 387 -4.02 -17.51 18.07
C SER A 387 -3.41 -18.85 17.61
N LEU A 388 -2.11 -18.91 17.36
CA LEU A 388 -1.46 -20.12 16.86
C LEU A 388 -1.04 -21.10 17.97
N VAL A 389 -0.68 -20.61 19.16
CA VAL A 389 -0.13 -21.45 20.24
C VAL A 389 -1.18 -21.77 21.31
N PHE A 390 -1.88 -20.76 21.82
CA PHE A 390 -2.75 -20.93 22.99
C PHE A 390 -4.20 -21.22 22.61
N MET A 391 -4.74 -20.51 21.62
CA MET A 391 -6.12 -20.67 21.15
C MET A 391 -6.48 -22.11 20.75
N PRO A 392 -5.63 -22.92 20.10
CA PRO A 392 -5.99 -24.30 19.75
C PRO A 392 -6.36 -25.15 20.98
N HIS A 393 -5.81 -24.83 22.16
CA HIS A 393 -6.11 -25.52 23.41
C HIS A 393 -7.44 -25.04 24.05
N LEU A 394 -7.92 -23.85 23.69
CA LEU A 394 -9.20 -23.27 24.12
C LEU A 394 -10.37 -23.78 23.27
N ILE A 395 -10.11 -24.18 22.02
CA ILE A 395 -11.13 -24.61 21.06
C ILE A 395 -11.40 -26.11 21.21
N GLY A 396 -12.55 -26.46 21.77
CA GLY A 396 -13.06 -27.84 21.80
C GLY A 396 -13.56 -28.34 20.44
N ARG A 397 -14.03 -29.61 20.39
CA ARG A 397 -14.71 -30.18 19.21
C ARG A 397 -15.94 -29.33 18.86
N GLN A 398 -15.95 -28.75 17.66
CA GLN A 398 -17.09 -28.01 17.15
C GLN A 398 -17.95 -28.95 16.29
N GLU A 399 -18.92 -29.62 16.91
CA GLU A 399 -20.01 -30.26 16.16
C GLU A 399 -21.05 -29.20 15.81
N GLY A 400 -21.23 -28.94 14.52
CA GLY A 400 -22.29 -28.05 14.04
C GLY A 400 -22.19 -27.77 12.55
N ASN A 401 -23.25 -28.11 11.81
CA ASN A 401 -23.52 -27.50 10.50
C ASN A 401 -23.57 -25.97 10.67
N VAL A 402 -22.87 -25.25 9.80
CA VAL A 402 -22.93 -23.79 9.72
C VAL A 402 -24.31 -23.39 9.21
N SER A 403 -25.29 -23.28 10.11
CA SER A 403 -26.66 -22.87 9.75
C SER A 403 -26.78 -21.34 9.48
N GLY A 404 -25.71 -20.68 9.06
CA GLY A 404 -25.76 -19.32 8.54
C GLY A 404 -26.19 -19.34 7.08
N ARG A 405 -27.50 -19.55 6.79
CA ARG A 405 -28.04 -19.66 5.41
C ARG A 405 -27.53 -18.58 4.46
N TRP A 406 -27.25 -17.38 4.97
CA TRP A 406 -26.76 -16.26 4.16
C TRP A 406 -25.25 -16.33 3.89
N LEU A 407 -24.43 -16.67 4.89
CA LEU A 407 -22.97 -16.73 4.75
C LEU A 407 -22.51 -17.97 3.96
N GLU A 408 -23.21 -19.10 4.14
CA GLU A 408 -23.01 -20.29 3.32
C GLU A 408 -23.40 -20.02 1.86
N ARG A 409 -24.53 -19.31 1.64
CA ARG A 409 -24.98 -18.91 0.31
C ARG A 409 -23.98 -17.98 -0.38
N THR A 410 -23.41 -16.99 0.33
CA THR A 410 -22.40 -16.08 -0.24
C THR A 410 -21.06 -16.77 -0.50
N SER A 411 -20.62 -17.67 0.37
CA SER A 411 -19.37 -18.42 0.22
C SER A 411 -19.36 -19.38 -0.99
N ASN A 412 -20.54 -19.90 -1.36
CA ASN A 412 -20.72 -20.77 -2.52
C ASN A 412 -20.90 -20.00 -3.85
N ILE A 413 -21.01 -18.66 -3.81
CA ILE A 413 -21.05 -17.85 -5.03
C ILE A 413 -19.68 -17.91 -5.70
N ARG A 414 -19.68 -18.31 -6.98
CA ARG A 414 -18.50 -18.21 -7.85
C ARG A 414 -18.42 -16.81 -8.43
N PHE A 415 -17.92 -15.85 -7.66
CA PHE A 415 -17.72 -14.46 -8.10
C PHE A 415 -16.95 -14.38 -9.43
N GLU A 416 -15.97 -15.27 -9.60
CA GLU A 416 -15.14 -15.41 -10.80
C GLU A 416 -15.85 -15.99 -12.03
N SER A 417 -17.06 -16.53 -11.85
CA SER A 417 -17.87 -17.07 -12.94
C SER A 417 -18.98 -16.10 -13.36
N ASN A 418 -19.20 -15.02 -12.60
CA ASN A 418 -20.21 -14.03 -12.93
C ASN A 418 -19.65 -13.00 -13.92
N PRO A 419 -20.07 -13.02 -15.20
CA PRO A 419 -19.54 -12.10 -16.21
C PRO A 419 -19.86 -10.65 -15.87
N PHE A 420 -20.98 -10.38 -15.20
CA PHE A 420 -21.37 -9.02 -14.81
C PHE A 420 -20.33 -8.40 -13.87
N LEU A 421 -19.95 -9.10 -12.79
CA LEU A 421 -18.95 -8.60 -11.84
C LEU A 421 -17.58 -8.38 -12.49
N ILE A 422 -17.17 -9.27 -13.39
CA ILE A 422 -15.91 -9.12 -14.13
C ILE A 422 -15.95 -7.87 -15.01
N TRP A 423 -17.03 -7.69 -15.79
CA TRP A 423 -17.20 -6.49 -16.61
C TRP A 423 -17.31 -5.22 -15.78
N THR A 424 -17.98 -5.25 -14.63
CA THR A 424 -18.01 -4.14 -13.68
C THR A 424 -16.61 -3.76 -13.23
N VAL A 425 -15.76 -4.73 -12.84
CA VAL A 425 -14.38 -4.46 -12.45
C VAL A 425 -13.57 -3.89 -13.62
N ILE A 426 -13.68 -4.48 -14.81
CA ILE A 426 -12.94 -4.05 -16.00
C ILE A 426 -13.35 -2.63 -16.45
N LEU A 427 -14.64 -2.28 -16.38
CA LEU A 427 -15.16 -0.99 -16.84
C LEU A 427 -15.00 0.12 -15.78
N LEU A 428 -15.20 -0.19 -14.50
CA LEU A 428 -15.05 0.82 -13.44
C LEU A 428 -13.59 1.16 -13.15
N THR A 429 -12.65 0.23 -13.34
CA THR A 429 -11.23 0.52 -13.03
C THR A 429 -10.67 1.70 -13.84
N PRO A 430 -10.87 1.82 -15.17
CA PRO A 430 -10.51 3.02 -15.94
C PRO A 430 -11.24 4.28 -15.49
N VAL A 431 -12.52 4.17 -15.12
CA VAL A 431 -13.33 5.31 -14.63
C VAL A 431 -12.74 5.83 -13.32
N PHE A 432 -12.48 4.95 -12.35
CA PHE A 432 -11.85 5.32 -11.09
C PHE A 432 -10.41 5.78 -11.26
N LEU A 433 -9.66 5.24 -12.23
CA LEU A 433 -8.35 5.75 -12.59
C LEU A 433 -8.43 7.20 -13.10
N TYR A 434 -9.44 7.55 -13.90
CA TYR A 434 -9.68 8.93 -14.30
C TYR A 434 -10.02 9.81 -13.09
N PHE A 435 -10.94 9.37 -12.23
CA PHE A 435 -11.33 10.14 -11.04
C PHE A 435 -10.21 10.30 -10.01
N SER A 436 -9.25 9.38 -9.98
CA SER A 436 -8.09 9.45 -9.06
C SER A 436 -7.23 10.70 -9.26
N GLN A 437 -7.30 11.32 -10.44
CA GLN A 437 -6.55 12.55 -10.76
C GLN A 437 -7.12 13.80 -10.07
N PHE A 438 -8.35 13.75 -9.56
CA PHE A 438 -9.00 14.90 -8.89
C PHE A 438 -8.78 14.94 -7.39
N ILE A 439 -8.00 14.02 -6.82
CA ILE A 439 -7.75 13.98 -5.38
C ILE A 439 -6.87 15.15 -4.99
N GLN A 440 -7.26 15.83 -3.92
CA GLN A 440 -6.53 16.94 -3.32
C GLN A 440 -6.03 16.56 -1.92
N PHE A 441 -4.92 17.17 -1.52
CA PHE A 441 -4.39 17.06 -0.17
C PHE A 441 -4.85 18.27 0.66
N ASP A 442 -5.53 18.02 1.78
CA ASP A 442 -5.86 19.04 2.76
C ASP A 442 -4.63 19.36 3.61
N SER A 443 -4.04 20.52 3.34
CA SER A 443 -2.86 21.03 4.07
C SER A 443 -3.23 21.84 5.32
N ASP A 444 -4.52 22.10 5.55
CA ASP A 444 -4.97 22.86 6.70
C ASP A 444 -5.33 21.94 7.87
N LEU A 445 -4.39 21.84 8.82
CA LEU A 445 -4.57 21.06 10.05
C LEU A 445 -5.78 21.53 10.87
N MET A 446 -6.23 22.76 10.71
CA MET A 446 -7.36 23.30 11.48
C MET A 446 -8.68 22.60 11.15
N HIS A 447 -8.84 22.05 9.94
CA HIS A 447 -10.04 21.28 9.58
C HIS A 447 -10.14 19.94 10.33
N LEU A 448 -9.03 19.45 10.89
CA LEU A 448 -9.02 18.22 11.68
C LEU A 448 -9.38 18.45 13.16
N ASN A 449 -9.39 19.71 13.60
CA ASN A 449 -9.73 20.06 14.97
C ASN A 449 -11.24 19.96 15.19
N TYR A 450 -11.60 19.36 16.32
CA TYR A 450 -12.92 19.45 16.90
C TYR A 450 -13.10 20.82 17.58
N VAL A 451 -14.00 21.63 17.00
CA VAL A 451 -14.47 22.88 17.61
C VAL A 451 -15.81 22.58 18.30
N SER A 452 -15.90 22.82 19.61
CA SER A 452 -17.17 22.67 20.32
C SER A 452 -18.15 23.80 19.91
N PRO A 453 -19.47 23.60 19.98
CA PRO A 453 -20.44 24.66 19.64
C PRO A 453 -20.23 25.96 20.43
N GLN A 454 -19.79 25.86 21.69
CA GLN A 454 -19.44 27.01 22.53
C GLN A 454 -18.19 27.74 22.02
N LEU A 455 -17.15 26.99 21.63
CA LEU A 455 -15.92 27.57 21.08
C LEU A 455 -16.19 28.25 19.74
N GLU A 456 -17.00 27.64 18.87
CA GLU A 456 -17.37 28.22 17.58
C GLU A 456 -18.19 29.52 17.74
N LYS A 457 -19.13 29.54 18.69
CA LYS A 457 -19.90 30.75 19.02
C LYS A 457 -18.98 31.87 19.52
N THR A 458 -18.05 31.55 20.41
CA THR A 458 -17.11 32.52 20.98
C THR A 458 -16.15 33.05 19.92
N GLU A 459 -15.64 32.20 19.03
CA GLU A 459 -14.79 32.61 17.91
C GLU A 459 -15.52 33.61 17.00
N LYS A 460 -16.81 33.37 16.69
CA LYS A 460 -17.63 34.29 15.89
C LYS A 460 -17.83 35.64 16.59
N ILE A 461 -18.04 35.64 17.91
CA ILE A 461 -18.15 36.88 18.70
C ILE A 461 -16.83 37.68 18.65
N LEU A 462 -15.70 37.00 18.86
CA LEU A 462 -14.38 37.64 18.88
C LEU A 462 -13.93 38.13 17.49
N ARG A 463 -14.29 37.44 16.41
CA ARG A 463 -14.02 37.89 15.03
C ARG A 463 -14.84 39.11 14.62
N GLY A 464 -16.05 39.28 15.16
CA GLY A 464 -16.96 40.37 14.77
C GLY A 464 -17.26 40.43 13.26
N ASN A 465 -17.64 41.61 12.77
CA ASN A 465 -17.95 41.84 11.34
C ASN A 465 -16.71 42.10 10.45
N GLU A 466 -15.49 42.12 11.00
CA GLU A 466 -14.24 42.41 10.25
C GLU A 466 -13.77 41.19 9.44
N THR A 467 -14.53 40.80 8.41
CA THR A 467 -14.27 39.64 7.55
C THR A 467 -13.23 39.89 6.44
N ARG A 468 -12.69 41.10 6.28
CA ARG A 468 -11.89 41.48 5.09
C ARG A 468 -10.36 41.50 5.26
N LYS A 469 -9.82 41.48 6.48
CA LYS A 469 -8.37 41.59 6.72
C LYS A 469 -7.89 40.54 7.71
N HIS A 470 -6.79 39.86 7.40
CA HIS A 470 -6.18 38.85 8.27
C HIS A 470 -4.97 39.45 8.99
N PRO A 471 -4.91 39.38 10.34
CA PRO A 471 -3.69 39.71 11.06
C PRO A 471 -2.63 38.64 10.80
N VAL A 472 -1.44 39.10 10.45
CA VAL A 472 -0.25 38.28 10.24
C VAL A 472 0.82 38.71 11.21
N TYR A 473 1.38 37.78 11.95
CA TYR A 473 2.49 38.07 12.85
C TYR A 473 3.80 38.02 12.06
N VAL A 474 4.66 39.02 12.23
CA VAL A 474 5.99 39.08 11.63
C VAL A 474 6.99 39.14 12.77
N ILE A 475 7.90 38.16 12.81
CA ILE A 475 8.97 38.09 13.80
C ILE A 475 10.24 38.64 13.17
N SER A 476 10.73 39.74 13.73
CA SER A 476 12.04 40.31 13.44
C SER A 476 13.03 39.87 14.52
N TYR A 477 14.20 39.36 14.15
CA TYR A 477 15.16 38.84 15.12
C TYR A 477 16.59 39.29 14.84
N GLY A 478 17.44 39.24 15.87
CA GLY A 478 18.85 39.60 15.78
C GLY A 478 19.66 39.03 16.95
N LYS A 479 20.98 38.97 16.80
CA LYS A 479 21.91 38.47 17.85
C LYS A 479 21.88 39.35 19.11
N ASN A 480 21.53 40.61 18.95
CA ASN A 480 21.39 41.58 20.02
C ASN A 480 20.10 42.40 19.80
N PHE A 481 19.73 43.18 20.80
CA PHE A 481 18.55 44.03 20.76
C PHE A 481 18.54 44.96 19.55
N GLU A 482 19.66 45.62 19.27
CA GLU A 482 19.81 46.55 18.16
C GLU A 482 19.57 45.90 16.79
N GLY A 483 20.09 44.69 16.58
CA GLY A 483 19.84 43.93 15.35
C GLY A 483 18.36 43.61 15.13
N ALA A 484 17.64 43.24 16.20
CA ALA A 484 16.20 42.96 16.12
C ALA A 484 15.39 44.23 15.83
N VAL A 485 15.73 45.37 16.45
CA VAL A 485 15.11 46.68 16.20
C VAL A 485 15.35 47.15 14.76
N ALA A 486 16.58 47.00 14.25
CA ALA A 486 16.92 47.34 12.88
C ALA A 486 16.09 46.51 11.87
N SER A 487 15.93 45.21 12.13
CA SER A 487 15.06 44.33 11.33
C SER A 487 13.59 44.78 11.38
N ALA A 488 13.06 45.07 12.57
CA ALA A 488 11.68 45.55 12.73
C ALA A 488 11.43 46.88 11.98
N GLY A 489 12.42 47.78 11.99
CA GLY A 489 12.39 49.03 11.21
C GLY A 489 12.36 48.78 9.70
N ASN A 490 13.13 47.82 9.19
CA ASN A 490 13.10 47.45 7.77
C ASN A 490 11.72 46.90 7.34
N ILE A 491 11.10 46.08 8.19
CA ILE A 491 9.75 45.56 7.93
C ILE A 491 8.71 46.68 7.89
N LYS A 492 8.80 47.66 8.79
CA LYS A 492 7.93 48.84 8.74
C LYS A 492 8.10 49.60 7.41
N ARG A 493 9.33 49.89 6.99
CA ARG A 493 9.58 50.59 5.70
C ARG A 493 9.03 49.80 4.51
N LEU A 494 9.16 48.48 4.52
CA LEU A 494 8.56 47.61 3.51
C LEU A 494 7.04 47.74 3.50
N SER A 495 6.41 47.71 4.67
CA SER A 495 4.96 47.90 4.80
C SER A 495 4.50 49.26 4.27
N ASP A 496 5.23 50.33 4.59
CA ASP A 496 4.91 51.68 4.11
C ASP A 496 5.04 51.77 2.58
N SER A 497 6.05 51.12 2.00
CA SER A 497 6.23 51.06 0.55
C SER A 497 5.08 50.32 -0.15
N LEU A 498 4.62 49.21 0.44
CA LEU A 498 3.50 48.44 -0.10
C LEU A 498 2.16 49.18 0.06
N SER A 499 1.98 49.91 1.16
CA SER A 499 0.82 50.77 1.36
C SER A 499 0.72 51.85 0.26
N ARG A 500 1.85 52.44 -0.14
CA ARG A 500 1.91 53.42 -1.24
C ARG A 500 1.65 52.81 -2.62
N SER A 501 1.93 51.53 -2.83
CA SER A 501 1.66 50.85 -4.11
C SER A 501 0.19 50.41 -4.28
N GLY A 502 -0.71 50.80 -3.37
CA GLY A 502 -2.15 50.52 -3.44
C GLY A 502 -2.61 49.27 -2.69
N LEU A 503 -1.71 48.58 -1.96
CA LEU A 503 -2.08 47.48 -1.08
C LEU A 503 -2.52 48.02 0.29
N ASP A 504 -3.76 47.78 0.69
CA ASP A 504 -4.31 48.22 1.98
C ASP A 504 -3.75 47.39 3.16
N ILE A 505 -2.47 47.60 3.46
CA ILE A 505 -1.70 46.94 4.52
C ILE A 505 -1.60 47.88 5.72
N ARG A 506 -1.89 47.34 6.91
CA ARG A 506 -1.72 48.06 8.18
C ARG A 506 -0.66 47.37 9.02
N TYR A 507 0.50 48.02 9.20
CA TYR A 507 1.50 47.58 10.16
C TYR A 507 1.19 48.15 11.54
N THR A 508 1.30 47.30 12.55
CA THR A 508 1.26 47.67 13.97
C THR A 508 2.41 46.94 14.64
N GLY A 509 3.34 47.67 15.22
CA GLY A 509 4.44 47.02 15.92
C GLY A 509 5.42 48.02 16.47
N VAL A 510 6.49 47.47 17.03
CA VAL A 510 7.44 48.27 17.80
C VAL A 510 8.30 49.18 16.91
N GLY A 511 8.39 48.91 15.61
CA GLY A 511 9.18 49.69 14.65
C GLY A 511 8.76 51.16 14.50
N ASP A 512 7.60 51.56 15.05
CA ASP A 512 7.19 52.97 15.15
C ASP A 512 7.92 53.74 16.27
N PHE A 513 8.31 53.05 17.36
CA PHE A 513 8.73 53.66 18.63
C PHE A 513 10.06 53.11 19.17
N LEU A 514 10.52 51.94 18.74
CA LEU A 514 11.90 51.51 18.94
C LEU A 514 12.67 51.78 17.65
N ILE A 515 13.56 52.76 17.72
CA ILE A 515 14.35 53.23 16.58
C ILE A 515 15.78 52.77 16.75
N SER A 516 16.33 52.12 15.73
CA SER A 516 17.74 51.69 15.68
C SER A 516 18.69 52.88 15.74
N GLU A 517 19.87 52.74 16.31
CA GLU A 517 20.90 53.79 16.41
C GLU A 517 21.24 54.42 15.04
N LYS A 518 21.29 53.60 13.98
CA LYS A 518 21.54 54.07 12.62
C LYS A 518 20.45 55.02 12.13
N GLU A 519 19.18 54.67 12.39
CA GLU A 519 18.02 55.48 12.02
C GLU A 519 17.88 56.72 12.91
N GLN A 520 18.24 56.63 14.19
CA GLN A 520 18.28 57.78 15.10
C GLN A 520 19.21 58.87 14.56
N LYS A 521 20.41 58.51 14.08
CA LYS A 521 21.34 59.45 13.45
C LYS A 521 20.78 60.11 12.19
N ILE A 522 20.05 59.36 11.35
CA ILE A 522 19.41 59.88 10.14
C ILE A 522 18.34 60.91 10.51
N ARG A 523 17.46 60.58 11.47
CA ARG A 523 16.37 61.46 11.90
C ARG A 523 16.90 62.70 12.63
N LEU A 524 17.93 62.55 13.45
CA LEU A 524 18.61 63.66 14.13
C LEU A 524 19.26 64.63 13.13
N ASN A 525 19.93 64.11 12.09
CA ASN A 525 20.48 64.95 11.02
C ASN A 525 19.38 65.69 10.26
N ARG A 526 18.24 65.04 9.97
CA ARG A 526 17.07 65.70 9.35
C ARG A 526 16.54 66.83 10.24
N TRP A 527 16.44 66.59 11.55
CA TRP A 527 16.03 67.61 12.53
C TRP A 527 16.98 68.81 12.53
N ARG A 528 18.30 68.58 12.60
CA ARG A 528 19.33 69.64 12.56
C ARG A 528 19.32 70.44 11.25
N ASN A 529 19.06 69.78 10.13
CA ASN A 529 18.97 70.45 8.83
C ASN A 529 17.72 71.33 8.71
N TYR A 530 16.60 70.96 9.38
CA TYR A 530 15.37 71.74 9.36
C TYR A 530 15.42 72.93 10.33
N PHE A 531 15.92 72.71 11.56
CA PHE A 531 16.01 73.74 12.60
C PHE A 531 17.38 74.43 12.59
N THR A 532 17.56 75.38 11.67
CA THR A 532 18.77 76.23 11.65
C THR A 532 18.75 77.25 12.78
N LYS A 533 19.92 77.83 13.10
CA LYS A 533 20.04 78.83 14.19
C LYS A 533 19.14 80.04 13.96
N GLU A 534 19.01 80.48 12.71
CA GLU A 534 18.16 81.61 12.31
C GLU A 534 16.69 81.29 12.54
N LYS A 535 16.25 80.10 12.12
CA LYS A 535 14.86 79.65 12.25
C LYS A 535 14.45 79.47 13.71
N ILE A 536 15.35 78.96 14.56
CA ILE A 536 15.09 78.82 16.00
C ILE A 536 14.93 80.20 16.66
N ALA A 537 15.76 81.18 16.28
CA ALA A 537 15.66 82.54 16.80
C ALA A 537 14.35 83.23 16.39
N GLU A 538 13.90 83.01 15.16
CA GLU A 538 12.60 83.48 14.67
C GLU A 538 11.44 82.85 15.45
N ILE A 539 11.44 81.51 15.59
CA ILE A 539 10.42 80.78 16.37
C ILE A 539 10.38 81.27 17.82
N GLN A 540 11.54 81.46 18.45
CA GLN A 540 11.63 81.94 19.82
C GLN A 540 11.01 83.34 19.97
N THR A 541 11.35 84.26 19.07
CA THR A 541 10.83 85.63 19.09
C THR A 541 9.31 85.65 18.92
N ASN A 542 8.81 84.92 17.93
CA ASN A 542 7.38 84.86 17.63
C ASN A 542 6.60 84.15 18.76
N LEU A 543 7.13 83.07 19.33
CA LEU A 543 6.46 82.33 20.40
C LEU A 543 6.42 83.11 21.73
N ILE A 544 7.44 83.91 22.04
CA ILE A 544 7.42 84.82 23.21
C ILE A 544 6.34 85.89 23.00
N ALA A 545 6.26 86.50 21.82
CA ALA A 545 5.24 87.51 21.50
C ALA A 545 3.80 86.93 21.59
N SER A 546 3.57 85.75 21.00
CA SER A 546 2.28 85.04 21.09
C SER A 546 1.97 84.54 22.51
N GLY A 547 2.99 84.09 23.25
CA GLY A 547 2.88 83.60 24.64
C GLY A 547 2.53 84.68 25.64
N ASN A 548 3.17 85.85 25.56
CA ASN A 548 2.85 87.02 26.39
C ASN A 548 1.39 87.45 26.17
N SER A 549 0.93 87.44 24.93
CA SER A 549 -0.48 87.75 24.56
C SER A 549 -1.48 86.72 25.10
N ALA A 550 -1.04 85.50 25.41
CA ALA A 550 -1.85 84.42 25.99
C ALA A 550 -1.66 84.24 27.51
N GLY A 551 -0.87 85.10 28.17
CA GLY A 551 -0.67 85.10 29.62
C GLY A 551 0.48 84.22 30.15
N PHE A 552 1.37 83.74 29.28
CA PHE A 552 2.55 82.96 29.68
C PHE A 552 3.75 83.86 30.01
N LYS A 553 4.64 83.38 30.89
CA LYS A 553 5.94 84.02 31.15
C LYS A 553 6.91 83.75 30.00
N GLU A 554 7.84 84.66 29.74
CA GLU A 554 8.87 84.50 28.70
C GLU A 554 9.70 83.20 28.86
N SER A 555 9.90 82.73 30.10
CA SER A 555 10.63 81.51 30.41
C SER A 555 9.81 80.22 30.32
N ALA A 556 8.50 80.29 30.07
CA ALA A 556 7.59 79.14 30.14
C ALA A 556 7.95 78.00 29.17
N PHE A 557 8.55 78.32 28.03
CA PHE A 557 8.86 77.36 26.96
C PHE A 557 10.36 77.13 26.76
N ARG A 558 11.19 77.41 27.78
CA ARG A 558 12.65 77.22 27.70
C ARG A 558 13.06 75.79 27.29
N ASN A 559 12.34 74.78 27.78
CA ASN A 559 12.63 73.37 27.46
C ASN A 559 12.40 73.06 25.97
N PHE A 560 11.35 73.64 25.38
CA PHE A 560 11.09 73.52 23.95
C PHE A 560 12.24 74.10 23.11
N TYR A 561 12.69 75.33 23.41
CA TYR A 561 13.82 75.94 22.69
C TYR A 561 15.13 75.17 22.86
N THR A 562 15.34 74.59 24.04
CA THR A 562 16.51 73.75 24.32
C THR A 562 16.48 72.48 23.46
N THR A 563 15.30 71.87 23.31
CA THR A 563 15.11 70.67 22.45
C THR A 563 15.33 71.00 20.96
N LEU A 564 14.91 72.18 20.51
CA LEU A 564 15.15 72.63 19.13
C LEU A 564 16.65 72.89 18.85
N SER A 565 17.35 73.54 19.79
CA SER A 565 18.73 74.03 19.60
C SER A 565 19.82 73.03 19.95
N ALA A 566 19.60 72.19 20.96
CA ALA A 566 20.53 71.18 21.44
C ALA A 566 19.80 69.85 21.71
N PRO A 567 19.28 69.17 20.66
CA PRO A 567 18.64 67.87 20.83
C PRO A 567 19.65 66.83 21.32
N SER A 568 19.17 65.86 22.11
CA SER A 568 20.00 64.75 22.59
C SER A 568 20.65 63.98 21.42
N GLU A 569 21.85 63.45 21.64
CA GLU A 569 22.58 62.63 20.65
C GLU A 569 22.02 61.20 20.54
N SER A 570 21.38 60.70 21.61
CA SER A 570 20.72 59.40 21.66
C SER A 570 19.55 59.41 22.62
N ILE A 571 18.64 58.46 22.49
CA ILE A 571 17.58 58.24 23.49
C ILE A 571 18.24 57.78 24.80
N GLU A 572 17.87 58.40 25.93
CA GLU A 572 18.39 58.00 27.24
C GLU A 572 18.00 56.56 27.58
N SER A 573 18.90 55.83 28.26
CA SER A 573 18.67 54.42 28.62
C SER A 573 17.38 54.19 29.42
N VAL A 574 17.00 55.14 30.28
CA VAL A 574 15.78 55.09 31.10
C VAL A 574 14.52 55.22 30.23
N ASP A 575 14.47 56.21 29.34
CA ASP A 575 13.34 56.42 28.42
C ASP A 575 13.23 55.26 27.41
N TYR A 576 14.36 54.67 26.99
CA TYR A 576 14.39 53.53 26.08
C TYR A 576 13.90 52.22 26.75
N GLU A 577 14.27 51.99 28.02
CA GLU A 577 13.70 50.89 28.82
C GLU A 577 12.21 51.11 29.11
N LEU A 578 11.77 52.35 29.36
CA LEU A 578 10.36 52.68 29.52
C LEU A 578 9.55 52.37 28.25
N LEU A 579 10.06 52.79 27.09
CA LEU A 579 9.46 52.45 25.78
C LEU A 579 9.47 50.95 25.51
N LYS A 580 10.53 50.23 25.91
CA LYS A 580 10.59 48.76 25.78
C LYS A 580 9.56 48.06 26.66
N ASN A 581 9.38 48.51 27.90
CA ASN A 581 8.43 47.92 28.86
C ASN A 581 6.97 48.14 28.46
N VAL A 582 6.66 49.23 27.76
CA VAL A 582 5.34 49.54 27.19
C VAL A 582 4.80 48.45 26.28
N PHE A 583 5.64 47.89 25.41
CA PHE A 583 5.21 46.83 24.49
C PHE A 583 5.16 45.45 25.16
N GLY A 584 5.61 45.36 26.41
CA GLY A 584 5.65 44.13 27.19
C GLY A 584 6.65 43.10 26.65
N LYS A 585 6.88 42.06 27.47
CA LYS A 585 7.76 40.93 27.11
C LYS A 585 7.22 40.07 25.96
N GLU A 586 5.95 40.24 25.61
CA GLU A 586 5.26 39.48 24.55
C GLU A 586 5.65 39.98 23.16
N THR A 587 5.80 41.29 23.03
CA THR A 587 6.18 41.93 21.77
C THR A 587 7.69 42.02 21.62
N VAL A 588 8.43 42.14 22.74
CA VAL A 588 9.90 42.22 22.77
C VAL A 588 10.47 41.20 23.75
N SER A 589 11.13 40.17 23.23
CA SER A 589 11.76 39.12 24.03
C SER A 589 13.27 39.14 23.84
N VAL A 590 14.00 39.25 24.95
CA VAL A 590 15.46 39.40 24.99
C VAL A 590 16.05 38.19 25.71
N ASN A 591 16.74 37.31 24.96
CA ASN A 591 17.52 36.20 25.51
C ASN A 591 19.02 36.43 25.26
N LYS A 592 19.87 35.68 25.97
CA LYS A 592 21.35 35.83 25.90
C LYS A 592 21.92 35.69 24.48
N ASP A 593 21.28 34.89 23.62
CA ASP A 593 21.79 34.56 22.28
C ASP A 593 20.92 35.09 21.12
N LEU A 594 19.69 35.55 21.41
CA LEU A 594 18.72 35.95 20.38
C LEU A 594 17.68 36.92 20.97
N THR A 595 17.51 38.06 20.32
CA THR A 595 16.40 38.99 20.59
C THR A 595 15.36 38.89 19.49
N THR A 596 14.08 38.82 19.86
CA THR A 596 12.95 38.74 18.92
C THR A 596 11.94 39.85 19.19
N ILE A 597 11.48 40.49 18.13
CA ILE A 597 10.41 41.50 18.13
C ILE A 597 9.28 41.00 17.27
N VAL A 598 8.05 41.05 17.80
CA VAL A 598 6.85 40.64 17.06
C VAL A 598 6.04 41.86 16.67
N SER A 599 5.67 41.92 15.40
CA SER A 599 4.78 42.94 14.87
C SER A 599 3.58 42.29 14.19
N VAL A 600 2.46 42.98 14.16
CA VAL A 600 1.23 42.55 13.48
C VAL A 600 1.07 43.34 12.19
N MET A 601 0.84 42.64 11.09
CA MET A 601 0.52 43.21 9.80
C MET A 601 -0.87 42.75 9.38
N SER A 602 -1.84 43.67 9.26
CA SER A 602 -3.16 43.35 8.70
C SER A 602 -3.09 43.40 7.19
N ILE A 603 -3.35 42.27 6.54
CA ILE A 603 -3.27 42.13 5.08
C ILE A 603 -4.62 41.71 4.48
N PRO A 604 -4.94 42.12 3.24
CA PRO A 604 -6.06 41.56 2.47
C PRO A 604 -5.89 40.04 2.24
N ALA A 605 -6.99 39.28 2.21
CA ALA A 605 -6.95 37.81 2.11
C ALA A 605 -6.24 37.26 0.85
N GLY A 606 -6.19 38.03 -0.25
CA GLY A 606 -5.58 37.60 -1.52
C GLY A 606 -4.11 37.97 -1.72
N SER A 607 -3.53 38.91 -0.95
CA SER A 607 -2.17 39.43 -1.17
C SER A 607 -1.08 38.70 -0.38
N ARG A 608 -1.46 37.66 0.35
CA ARG A 608 -0.56 36.90 1.24
C ARG A 608 0.66 36.28 0.54
N PRO A 609 0.55 35.53 -0.58
CA PRO A 609 1.70 34.85 -1.17
C PRO A 609 2.77 35.83 -1.67
N GLU A 610 2.33 36.99 -2.12
CA GLU A 610 3.19 38.07 -2.59
C GLU A 610 4.00 38.68 -1.43
N ILE A 611 3.35 38.94 -0.28
CA ILE A 611 3.98 39.47 0.92
C ILE A 611 4.97 38.46 1.52
N GLU A 612 4.63 37.17 1.53
CA GLU A 612 5.52 36.10 2.00
C GLU A 612 6.81 36.02 1.16
N LYS A 613 6.67 36.11 -0.17
CA LYS A 613 7.81 36.13 -1.08
C LYS A 613 8.71 37.35 -0.84
N LEU A 614 8.12 38.52 -0.61
CA LEU A 614 8.86 39.77 -0.32
C LEU A 614 9.58 39.71 1.04
N LEU A 615 8.94 39.14 2.06
CA LEU A 615 9.54 38.91 3.38
C LEU A 615 10.64 37.85 3.34
N GLY A 616 10.55 36.86 2.45
CA GLY A 616 11.59 35.84 2.25
C GLY A 616 12.96 36.41 1.86
N PHE A 617 13.01 37.58 1.23
CA PHE A 617 14.26 38.29 0.88
C PHE A 617 14.90 39.01 2.08
N GLN A 618 14.20 39.14 3.21
CA GLN A 618 14.78 39.67 4.44
C GLN A 618 15.42 38.51 5.23
N PRO A 619 16.74 38.54 5.51
CA PRO A 619 17.41 37.46 6.24
C PRO A 619 17.01 37.40 7.72
N ASP A 620 16.63 38.54 8.31
CA ASP A 620 16.42 38.74 9.75
C ASP A 620 14.94 38.90 10.13
N ALA A 621 14.02 38.51 9.24
CA ALA A 621 12.59 38.58 9.46
C ALA A 621 11.86 37.39 8.85
N ARG A 622 10.85 36.89 9.56
CA ARG A 622 10.00 35.79 9.12
C ARG A 622 8.53 36.06 9.47
N MET A 623 7.65 35.76 8.54
CA MET A 623 6.21 35.80 8.76
C MET A 623 5.80 34.56 9.55
N LEU A 624 5.30 34.73 10.77
CA LEU A 624 4.73 33.65 11.57
C LEU A 624 3.27 33.43 11.19
N ASP A 625 2.97 32.22 10.75
CA ASP A 625 1.62 31.86 10.36
C ASP A 625 1.31 30.39 10.63
N ASN A 626 0.15 30.15 11.23
CA ASN A 626 -0.35 28.80 11.52
C ASN A 626 -0.58 28.00 10.25
N LYS A 627 -0.94 28.66 9.13
CA LYS A 627 -1.14 27.96 7.84
C LYS A 627 0.18 27.58 7.17
N TYR A 628 1.22 28.40 7.28
CA TYR A 628 2.59 28.07 6.84
C TYR A 628 3.19 26.94 7.67
N LEU A 629 2.99 26.98 8.99
CA LEU A 629 3.39 25.86 9.86
C LEU A 629 2.64 24.58 9.46
N SER A 630 1.33 24.67 9.28
CA SER A 630 0.51 23.53 8.84
C SER A 630 0.92 23.01 7.45
N SER A 631 1.26 23.89 6.50
CA SER A 631 1.67 23.50 5.14
C SER A 631 3.08 22.90 5.09
N GLN A 632 4.02 23.39 5.92
CA GLN A 632 5.33 22.78 6.09
C GLN A 632 5.22 21.38 6.73
N LEU A 633 4.37 21.24 7.75
CA LEU A 633 4.09 19.95 8.38
C LEU A 633 3.44 18.98 7.40
N ALA A 634 2.45 19.45 6.63
CA ALA A 634 1.82 18.70 5.56
C ALA A 634 2.86 18.24 4.50
N ALA A 635 3.79 19.10 4.10
CA ALA A 635 4.85 18.75 3.15
C ALA A 635 5.76 17.62 3.68
N ILE A 636 6.22 17.73 4.92
CA ILE A 636 7.05 16.70 5.57
C ILE A 636 6.31 15.35 5.59
N ILE A 637 5.03 15.37 5.96
CA ILE A 637 4.23 14.14 6.07
C ILE A 637 3.91 13.56 4.69
N THR A 638 3.78 14.40 3.66
CA THR A 638 3.57 13.95 2.27
C THR A 638 4.81 13.24 1.73
N ASP A 639 6.02 13.72 2.05
CA ASP A 639 7.26 13.03 1.69
C ASP A 639 7.38 11.68 2.39
N ASP A 640 7.09 11.66 3.70
CA ASP A 640 7.08 10.43 4.49
C ASP A 640 6.04 9.43 3.94
N PHE A 641 4.89 9.90 3.44
CA PHE A 641 3.86 9.03 2.84
C PHE A 641 4.36 8.27 1.61
N ASN A 642 5.01 8.96 0.66
CA ASN A 642 5.53 8.29 -0.53
C ASN A 642 6.54 7.21 -0.17
N PHE A 643 7.35 7.46 0.87
CA PHE A 643 8.27 6.47 1.43
C PHE A 643 7.53 5.28 2.03
N ILE A 644 6.54 5.50 2.91
CA ILE A 644 5.77 4.41 3.53
C ILE A 644 5.07 3.58 2.45
N ALA A 645 4.38 4.21 1.49
CA ALA A 645 3.63 3.53 0.44
C ALA A 645 4.56 2.66 -0.43
N LEU A 646 5.72 3.18 -0.83
CA LEU A 646 6.71 2.42 -1.60
C LEU A 646 7.31 1.26 -0.78
N PHE A 647 7.70 1.53 0.47
CA PHE A 647 8.32 0.52 1.33
C PHE A 647 7.37 -0.62 1.67
N THR A 648 6.15 -0.31 2.08
CA THR A 648 5.10 -1.31 2.39
C THR A 648 4.73 -2.13 1.16
N SER A 649 4.54 -1.50 0.00
CA SER A 649 4.31 -2.18 -1.28
C SER A 649 5.47 -3.14 -1.63
N LEU A 650 6.72 -2.69 -1.51
CA LEU A 650 7.90 -3.51 -1.75
C LEU A 650 8.00 -4.67 -0.75
N LEU A 651 7.77 -4.40 0.53
CA LEU A 651 7.80 -5.39 1.61
C LEU A 651 6.76 -6.49 1.35
N VAL A 652 5.52 -6.12 1.03
CA VAL A 652 4.46 -7.09 0.70
C VAL A 652 4.84 -7.88 -0.55
N PHE A 653 5.29 -7.22 -1.61
CA PHE A 653 5.67 -7.91 -2.84
C PHE A 653 6.81 -8.92 -2.61
N VAL A 654 7.84 -8.54 -1.86
CA VAL A 654 8.95 -9.43 -1.48
C VAL A 654 8.47 -10.57 -0.59
N ALA A 655 7.60 -10.32 0.38
CA ALA A 655 7.03 -11.36 1.23
C ALA A 655 6.23 -12.39 0.42
N LEU A 656 5.37 -11.93 -0.51
CA LEU A 656 4.62 -12.81 -1.42
C LEU A 656 5.56 -13.58 -2.36
N LEU A 657 6.63 -12.95 -2.86
CA LEU A 657 7.63 -13.58 -3.71
C LEU A 657 8.39 -14.69 -2.98
N LEU A 658 8.82 -14.44 -1.74
CA LEU A 658 9.50 -15.44 -0.90
C LEU A 658 8.56 -16.60 -0.55
N THR A 659 7.31 -16.28 -0.24
CA THR A 659 6.26 -17.24 0.13
C THR A 659 5.94 -18.20 -1.01
N TYR A 660 5.60 -17.69 -2.18
CA TYR A 660 5.20 -18.53 -3.31
C TYR A 660 6.41 -19.05 -4.10
N GLY A 661 7.59 -18.45 -3.94
CA GLY A 661 8.85 -18.76 -4.62
C GLY A 661 8.82 -18.54 -6.14
N ARG A 662 7.76 -17.91 -6.65
CA ARG A 662 7.52 -17.69 -8.08
C ARG A 662 6.88 -16.33 -8.29
N ILE A 663 7.46 -15.56 -9.21
CA ILE A 663 7.01 -14.20 -9.52
C ILE A 663 5.60 -14.18 -10.10
N GLU A 664 5.16 -15.27 -10.76
CA GLU A 664 3.83 -15.35 -11.35
C GLU A 664 2.72 -15.37 -10.30
N LEU A 665 2.91 -16.14 -9.23
CA LEU A 665 1.97 -16.23 -8.13
C LEU A 665 2.01 -14.95 -7.28
N ALA A 666 3.21 -14.38 -7.07
CA ALA A 666 3.36 -13.11 -6.38
C ALA A 666 2.65 -11.96 -7.12
N LEU A 667 2.84 -11.83 -8.44
CA LEU A 667 2.13 -10.83 -9.26
C LEU A 667 0.62 -11.06 -9.29
N ALA A 668 0.18 -12.32 -9.40
CA ALA A 668 -1.25 -12.65 -9.39
C ALA A 668 -1.93 -12.31 -8.06
N ALA A 669 -1.22 -12.44 -6.93
CA ALA A 669 -1.70 -12.02 -5.61
C ALA A 669 -1.59 -10.51 -5.40
N PHE A 670 -0.59 -9.84 -5.99
CA PHE A 670 -0.34 -8.40 -5.82
C PHE A 670 -1.20 -7.50 -6.71
N LEU A 671 -1.52 -7.91 -7.94
CA LEU A 671 -2.32 -7.11 -8.89
C LEU A 671 -3.70 -6.66 -8.34
N PRO A 672 -4.48 -7.52 -7.65
CA PRO A 672 -5.72 -7.09 -6.98
C PRO A 672 -5.53 -5.93 -6.00
N MET A 673 -4.39 -5.88 -5.31
CA MET A 673 -4.10 -4.79 -4.38
C MET A 673 -3.91 -3.47 -5.13
N VAL A 674 -3.19 -3.49 -6.25
CA VAL A 674 -3.00 -2.32 -7.12
C VAL A 674 -4.34 -1.82 -7.67
N VAL A 675 -5.20 -2.73 -8.15
CA VAL A 675 -6.53 -2.37 -8.66
C VAL A 675 -7.41 -1.81 -7.53
N SER A 676 -7.31 -2.37 -6.32
CA SER A 676 -8.04 -1.86 -5.15
C SER A 676 -7.58 -0.47 -4.75
N TRP A 677 -6.29 -0.18 -4.87
CA TRP A 677 -5.76 1.16 -4.64
C TRP A 677 -6.32 2.18 -5.64
N ILE A 678 -6.42 1.82 -6.92
CA ILE A 678 -7.07 2.66 -7.93
C ILE A 678 -8.53 2.93 -7.57
N TRP A 679 -9.24 1.93 -7.05
CA TRP A 679 -10.64 2.09 -6.60
C TRP A 679 -10.76 3.00 -5.37
N ILE A 680 -9.87 2.85 -4.39
CA ILE A 680 -9.82 3.72 -3.21
C ILE A 680 -9.64 5.17 -3.65
N LEU A 681 -8.60 5.43 -4.45
CA LEU A 681 -8.30 6.75 -4.97
C LEU A 681 -9.46 7.31 -5.82
N GLY A 682 -10.00 6.52 -6.75
CA GLY A 682 -11.09 6.96 -7.61
C GLY A 682 -12.39 7.25 -6.85
N LEU A 683 -12.73 6.46 -5.84
CA LEU A 683 -13.88 6.71 -4.97
C LEU A 683 -13.67 7.93 -4.09
N MET A 684 -12.45 8.15 -3.57
CA MET A 684 -12.11 9.39 -2.86
C MET A 684 -12.26 10.62 -3.76
N GLY A 685 -11.77 10.56 -5.00
CA GLY A 685 -11.97 11.62 -6.00
C GLY A 685 -13.45 11.85 -6.32
N LEU A 686 -14.25 10.79 -6.45
CA LEU A 686 -15.68 10.86 -6.74
C LEU A 686 -16.49 11.48 -5.59
N PHE A 687 -16.17 11.12 -4.34
CA PHE A 687 -16.85 11.61 -3.14
C PHE A 687 -16.22 12.90 -2.57
N ASN A 688 -15.25 13.50 -3.28
CA ASN A 688 -14.51 14.69 -2.85
C ASN A 688 -13.88 14.54 -1.44
N ILE A 689 -13.37 13.35 -1.14
CA ILE A 689 -12.66 13.05 0.11
C ILE A 689 -11.20 13.42 -0.09
N GLN A 690 -10.73 14.42 0.64
CA GLN A 690 -9.35 14.89 0.56
C GLN A 690 -8.42 13.98 1.37
N PHE A 691 -7.19 13.82 0.88
CA PHE A 691 -6.12 13.22 1.68
C PHE A 691 -5.71 14.20 2.78
N ASN A 692 -5.56 13.70 4.00
CA ASN A 692 -5.00 14.45 5.12
C ASN A 692 -4.00 13.58 5.87
N ILE A 693 -3.25 14.19 6.78
CA ILE A 693 -2.20 13.53 7.55
C ILE A 693 -2.68 12.24 8.23
N VAL A 694 -3.91 12.22 8.73
CA VAL A 694 -4.45 11.11 9.52
C VAL A 694 -4.93 9.95 8.63
N ASN A 695 -5.69 10.25 7.58
CA ASN A 695 -6.24 9.21 6.69
C ASN A 695 -5.19 8.59 5.75
N ILE A 696 -4.11 9.31 5.46
CA ILE A 696 -2.97 8.85 4.69
C ILE A 696 -2.29 7.66 5.37
N ILE A 697 -2.00 7.78 6.67
CA ILE A 697 -1.36 6.73 7.47
C ILE A 697 -2.19 5.45 7.40
N LEU A 698 -3.50 5.59 7.59
CA LEU A 698 -4.42 4.47 7.58
C LEU A 698 -4.53 3.79 6.21
N SER A 699 -4.39 4.55 5.13
CA SER A 699 -4.41 4.02 3.77
C SER A 699 -3.26 3.04 3.52
N THR A 700 -2.13 3.19 4.22
CA THR A 700 -1.02 2.24 4.18
C THR A 700 -1.34 0.93 4.93
N PHE A 701 -2.19 0.96 5.96
CA PHE A 701 -2.65 -0.27 6.62
C PHE A 701 -3.67 -1.05 5.80
N ILE A 702 -4.46 -0.36 4.97
CA ILE A 702 -5.39 -1.02 4.05
C ILE A 702 -4.62 -1.97 3.11
N PHE A 703 -3.38 -1.64 2.74
CA PHE A 703 -2.51 -2.56 2.00
C PHE A 703 -2.16 -3.82 2.79
N GLY A 704 -1.79 -3.68 4.07
CA GLY A 704 -1.42 -4.80 4.96
C GLY A 704 -2.59 -5.59 5.57
N LEU A 705 -3.82 -5.14 5.39
CA LEU A 705 -5.06 -5.91 5.61
C LEU A 705 -5.56 -6.56 4.31
N GLY A 706 -5.32 -5.86 3.19
CA GLY A 706 -5.80 -6.27 1.89
C GLY A 706 -5.02 -7.45 1.30
N ASP A 707 -3.73 -7.53 1.60
CA ASP A 707 -2.88 -8.66 1.26
C ASP A 707 -3.30 -9.95 2.00
N ASP A 708 -3.75 -9.89 3.25
CA ASP A 708 -4.31 -11.04 3.96
C ASP A 708 -5.40 -11.73 3.14
N TYR A 709 -6.39 -10.94 2.66
CA TYR A 709 -7.46 -11.48 1.81
C TYR A 709 -6.92 -12.10 0.52
N CYS A 710 -5.86 -11.51 -0.04
CA CYS A 710 -5.21 -12.02 -1.24
C CYS A 710 -4.44 -13.32 -0.96
N ILE A 711 -3.71 -13.40 0.16
CA ILE A 711 -2.93 -14.56 0.61
C ILE A 711 -3.85 -15.74 0.88
N PHE A 712 -4.90 -15.57 1.69
CA PHE A 712 -5.83 -16.66 1.98
C PHE A 712 -6.57 -17.15 0.72
N THR A 713 -6.95 -16.25 -0.19
CA THR A 713 -7.62 -16.64 -1.44
C THR A 713 -6.68 -17.42 -2.35
N MET A 714 -5.44 -16.94 -2.53
CA MET A 714 -4.43 -17.60 -3.36
C MET A 714 -4.04 -18.96 -2.76
N ASP A 715 -3.83 -19.02 -1.45
CA ASP A 715 -3.49 -20.26 -0.76
C ASP A 715 -4.61 -21.30 -0.89
N GLY A 716 -5.87 -20.92 -0.71
CA GLY A 716 -7.01 -21.81 -0.95
C GLY A 716 -7.10 -22.36 -2.37
N LEU A 717 -6.73 -21.56 -3.38
CA LEU A 717 -6.66 -22.00 -4.78
C LEU A 717 -5.47 -22.95 -5.03
N LEU A 718 -4.31 -22.65 -4.43
CA LEU A 718 -3.12 -23.49 -4.51
C LEU A 718 -3.32 -24.84 -3.81
N GLN A 719 -3.97 -24.87 -2.63
CA GLN A 719 -4.34 -26.10 -1.95
C GLN A 719 -5.29 -26.95 -2.80
N GLY A 720 -6.29 -26.32 -3.43
CA GLY A 720 -7.18 -26.99 -4.39
C GLY A 720 -6.42 -27.56 -5.59
N TYR A 721 -5.45 -26.83 -6.13
CA TYR A 721 -4.59 -27.30 -7.21
C TYR A 721 -3.60 -28.39 -6.80
N ARG A 722 -3.12 -28.41 -5.56
CA ARG A 722 -2.17 -29.41 -5.04
C ARG A 722 -2.87 -30.73 -4.71
N ASN A 723 -3.97 -30.69 -3.96
CA ASN A 723 -4.56 -31.86 -3.31
C ASN A 723 -5.96 -32.23 -3.84
N ASN A 724 -6.49 -31.50 -4.83
CA ASN A 724 -7.84 -31.66 -5.38
C ASN A 724 -8.97 -31.57 -4.33
N LYS A 725 -8.69 -30.91 -3.19
CA LYS A 725 -9.64 -30.66 -2.10
C LYS A 725 -10.37 -29.33 -2.35
N LYS A 726 -11.70 -29.36 -2.36
CA LYS A 726 -12.55 -28.16 -2.54
C LYS A 726 -12.72 -27.40 -1.21
N GLN A 727 -11.63 -26.86 -0.67
CA GLN A 727 -11.65 -26.08 0.59
C GLN A 727 -11.92 -24.58 0.38
N LEU A 728 -11.88 -24.09 -0.86
CA LEU A 728 -12.04 -22.68 -1.19
C LEU A 728 -13.33 -22.04 -0.63
N PRO A 729 -14.52 -22.68 -0.64
CA PRO A 729 -15.73 -22.08 -0.06
C PRO A 729 -15.59 -21.73 1.42
N VAL A 730 -14.93 -22.57 2.23
CA VAL A 730 -14.73 -22.25 3.66
C VAL A 730 -13.70 -21.19 3.90
N ILE A 731 -12.62 -21.19 3.12
CA ILE A 731 -11.62 -20.12 3.18
C ILE A 731 -12.28 -18.79 2.79
N ARG A 732 -13.10 -18.76 1.73
CA ARG A 732 -13.93 -17.60 1.36
C ARG A 732 -14.87 -17.17 2.46
N MET A 733 -15.51 -18.11 3.16
CA MET A 733 -16.37 -17.81 4.30
C MET A 733 -15.61 -17.07 5.41
N GLY A 734 -14.40 -17.54 5.75
CA GLY A 734 -13.49 -16.88 6.68
C GLY A 734 -13.12 -15.47 6.24
N ILE A 735 -12.76 -15.30 4.96
CA ILE A 735 -12.38 -14.00 4.38
C ILE A 735 -13.55 -13.02 4.39
N VAL A 736 -14.76 -13.43 3.96
CA VAL A 736 -15.95 -12.56 3.96
C VAL A 736 -16.33 -12.16 5.38
N LEU A 737 -16.26 -13.09 6.34
CA LEU A 737 -16.55 -12.79 7.73
C LEU A 737 -15.53 -11.81 8.33
N SER A 738 -14.24 -12.04 8.05
CA SER A 738 -13.14 -11.15 8.44
C SER A 738 -13.27 -9.75 7.82
N GLY A 739 -13.58 -9.68 6.53
CA GLY A 739 -13.86 -8.42 5.83
C GLY A 739 -15.05 -7.67 6.42
N LEU A 740 -16.11 -8.39 6.81
CA LEU A 740 -17.28 -7.79 7.46
C LEU A 740 -16.96 -7.30 8.89
N THR A 741 -16.15 -8.03 9.66
CA THR A 741 -15.72 -7.58 10.99
C THR A 741 -14.84 -6.34 10.90
N ALA A 742 -13.93 -6.27 9.93
CA ALA A 742 -13.11 -5.09 9.68
C ALA A 742 -13.96 -3.91 9.20
N PHE A 743 -14.90 -4.14 8.26
CA PHE A 743 -15.86 -3.11 7.81
C PHE A 743 -16.66 -2.53 8.97
N ILE A 744 -17.18 -3.38 9.87
CA ILE A 744 -17.90 -2.93 11.06
C ILE A 744 -16.96 -2.19 12.01
N GLY A 745 -15.75 -2.70 12.25
CA GLY A 745 -14.80 -2.11 13.17
C GLY A 745 -14.45 -0.67 12.81
N PHE A 746 -14.08 -0.44 11.55
CA PHE A 746 -13.84 0.92 11.06
C PHE A 746 -15.14 1.70 10.83
N GLY A 747 -16.23 1.05 10.42
CA GLY A 747 -17.51 1.69 10.14
C GLY A 747 -18.18 2.32 11.37
N VAL A 748 -18.03 1.72 12.54
CA VAL A 748 -18.54 2.29 13.81
C VAL A 748 -17.85 3.63 14.13
N MET A 749 -16.60 3.83 13.69
CA MET A 749 -15.88 5.09 13.91
C MET A 749 -16.46 6.26 13.09
N ILE A 750 -17.29 6.01 12.07
CA ILE A 750 -18.02 7.08 11.35
C ILE A 750 -18.95 7.86 12.31
N ILE A 751 -19.40 7.23 13.40
CA ILE A 751 -20.29 7.84 14.41
C ILE A 751 -19.51 8.77 15.36
N ALA A 752 -18.18 8.73 15.37
CA ALA A 752 -17.36 9.65 16.16
C ALA A 752 -17.68 11.10 15.78
N ARG A 753 -17.63 12.05 16.72
CA ARG A 753 -17.79 13.48 16.39
C ARG A 753 -16.49 14.15 15.99
N HIS A 754 -15.35 13.56 16.38
CA HIS A 754 -14.04 14.11 16.03
C HIS A 754 -13.75 13.93 14.52
N PRO A 755 -13.46 15.01 13.77
CA PRO A 755 -13.25 14.95 12.32
C PRO A 755 -12.15 13.97 11.89
N ALA A 756 -11.04 13.93 12.62
CA ALA A 756 -9.94 12.99 12.34
C ALA A 756 -10.39 11.51 12.38
N LEU A 757 -11.21 11.11 13.36
CA LEU A 757 -11.70 9.72 13.49
C LEU A 757 -12.71 9.38 12.38
N GLN A 758 -13.56 10.34 12.00
CA GLN A 758 -14.48 10.17 10.86
C GLN A 758 -13.72 10.01 9.54
N SER A 759 -12.67 10.81 9.32
CA SER A 759 -11.86 10.73 8.11
C SER A 759 -11.12 9.39 7.98
N ILE A 760 -10.57 8.89 9.09
CA ILE A 760 -10.01 7.53 9.21
C ILE A 760 -11.06 6.49 8.79
N ALA A 761 -12.23 6.56 9.41
CA ALA A 761 -13.30 5.57 9.22
C ALA A 761 -13.75 5.47 7.76
N LEU A 762 -13.98 6.62 7.11
CA LEU A 762 -14.48 6.71 5.74
C LEU A 762 -13.53 6.04 4.74
N VAL A 763 -12.23 6.37 4.80
CA VAL A 763 -11.23 5.82 3.88
C VAL A 763 -11.02 4.31 4.11
N SER A 764 -11.00 3.86 5.37
CA SER A 764 -10.89 2.43 5.69
C SER A 764 -12.09 1.62 5.21
N VAL A 765 -13.31 2.13 5.38
CA VAL A 765 -14.53 1.45 4.93
C VAL A 765 -14.54 1.30 3.41
N ILE A 766 -14.17 2.37 2.68
CA ILE A 766 -14.03 2.32 1.22
C ILE A 766 -12.96 1.30 0.81
N GLY A 767 -11.80 1.33 1.46
CA GLY A 767 -10.67 0.46 1.13
C GLY A 767 -10.92 -1.02 1.43
N ILE A 768 -11.37 -1.37 2.63
CA ILE A 768 -11.67 -2.76 2.99
C ILE A 768 -12.74 -3.34 2.07
N SER A 769 -13.78 -2.55 1.76
CA SER A 769 -14.83 -2.97 0.82
C SER A 769 -14.28 -3.21 -0.59
N SER A 770 -13.45 -2.30 -1.10
CA SER A 770 -12.84 -2.43 -2.43
C SER A 770 -11.94 -3.66 -2.50
N VAL A 771 -11.06 -3.83 -1.52
CA VAL A 771 -10.12 -4.97 -1.52
C VAL A 771 -10.84 -6.30 -1.37
N LEU A 772 -11.87 -6.38 -0.52
CA LEU A 772 -12.65 -7.60 -0.36
C LEU A 772 -13.32 -8.00 -1.69
N VAL A 773 -13.95 -7.06 -2.38
CA VAL A 773 -14.60 -7.36 -3.67
C VAL A 773 -13.58 -7.75 -4.74
N ILE A 774 -12.49 -6.99 -4.86
CA ILE A 774 -11.50 -7.18 -5.93
C ILE A 774 -10.68 -8.45 -5.72
N SER A 775 -10.27 -8.77 -4.49
CA SER A 775 -9.54 -10.00 -4.17
C SER A 775 -10.34 -11.26 -4.52
N GLN A 776 -11.65 -11.27 -4.23
CA GLN A 776 -12.53 -12.41 -4.51
C GLN A 776 -12.88 -12.58 -6.00
N VAL A 777 -12.81 -11.51 -6.81
CA VAL A 777 -13.08 -11.58 -8.25
C VAL A 777 -11.79 -11.84 -9.04
N LEU A 778 -10.75 -11.03 -8.81
CA LEU A 778 -9.59 -10.97 -9.69
C LEU A 778 -8.62 -12.14 -9.47
N ILE A 779 -8.37 -12.56 -8.22
CA ILE A 779 -7.44 -13.68 -7.95
C ILE A 779 -7.94 -14.98 -8.57
N PRO A 780 -9.18 -15.44 -8.32
CA PRO A 780 -9.63 -16.70 -8.91
C PRO A 780 -9.80 -16.57 -10.42
N LEU A 781 -10.11 -15.38 -10.96
CA LEU A 781 -10.14 -15.13 -12.40
C LEU A 781 -8.77 -15.35 -13.05
N ILE A 782 -7.72 -14.74 -12.49
CA ILE A 782 -6.33 -14.89 -12.98
C ILE A 782 -5.89 -16.34 -12.84
N PHE A 783 -6.04 -16.93 -11.65
CA PHE A 783 -5.62 -18.31 -11.38
C PHE A 783 -6.34 -19.32 -12.28
N ASN A 784 -7.67 -19.19 -12.45
CA ASN A 784 -8.42 -20.08 -13.33
C ASN A 784 -8.04 -19.92 -14.80
N THR A 785 -7.72 -18.71 -15.25
CA THR A 785 -7.38 -18.46 -16.64
C THR A 785 -5.97 -18.96 -17.00
N PHE A 786 -4.99 -18.79 -16.11
CA PHE A 786 -3.59 -19.16 -16.37
C PHE A 786 -3.18 -20.55 -15.86
N VAL A 787 -3.89 -21.11 -14.87
CA VAL A 787 -3.54 -22.40 -14.26
C VAL A 787 -4.65 -23.43 -14.45
N THR A 788 -5.83 -23.22 -13.88
CA THR A 788 -6.85 -24.28 -13.75
C THR A 788 -7.49 -24.69 -15.08
N LYS A 789 -7.94 -23.73 -15.91
CA LYS A 789 -8.55 -24.01 -17.24
C LYS A 789 -7.57 -24.63 -18.24
N PRO A 790 -6.30 -24.17 -18.34
CA PRO A 790 -5.25 -24.87 -19.07
C PRO A 790 -5.12 -26.34 -18.68
N VAL A 791 -4.95 -26.60 -17.39
CA VAL A 791 -4.71 -27.95 -16.86
C VAL A 791 -5.92 -28.86 -17.05
N SER A 792 -7.14 -28.36 -16.85
CA SER A 792 -8.36 -29.15 -17.06
C SER A 792 -8.58 -29.56 -18.51
N LYS A 793 -7.97 -28.84 -19.47
CA LYS A 793 -7.99 -29.17 -20.89
C LYS A 793 -6.77 -29.99 -21.34
N GLY A 794 -5.93 -30.46 -20.41
CA GLY A 794 -4.74 -31.24 -20.71
C GLY A 794 -3.51 -30.41 -21.10
N TYR A 795 -3.52 -29.08 -20.92
CA TYR A 795 -2.41 -28.19 -21.27
C TYR A 795 -1.58 -27.71 -20.08
N THR A 796 -0.33 -27.30 -20.34
CA THR A 796 0.59 -26.85 -19.28
C THR A 796 0.09 -25.58 -18.61
N PRO A 797 0.26 -25.42 -17.28
CA PRO A 797 0.06 -24.13 -16.63
C PRO A 797 0.88 -23.03 -17.31
N VAL A 798 0.28 -21.86 -17.53
CA VAL A 798 0.96 -20.74 -18.19
C VAL A 798 1.92 -20.08 -17.22
N THR A 799 3.20 -19.99 -17.61
CA THR A 799 4.23 -19.26 -16.86
C THR A 799 4.36 -17.84 -17.38
N LEU A 800 4.92 -16.91 -16.59
CA LEU A 800 5.08 -15.52 -17.01
C LEU A 800 6.04 -15.39 -18.17
N ALA A 801 7.11 -16.18 -18.18
CA ALA A 801 8.04 -16.25 -19.31
C ALA A 801 7.33 -16.71 -20.61
N ALA A 802 6.44 -17.71 -20.51
CA ALA A 802 5.61 -18.14 -21.63
C ALA A 802 4.65 -17.03 -22.08
N PHE A 803 3.97 -16.37 -21.15
CA PHE A 803 3.07 -15.26 -21.45
C PHE A 803 3.80 -14.09 -22.13
N ILE A 804 4.93 -13.63 -21.59
CA ILE A 804 5.72 -12.52 -22.18
C ILE A 804 6.20 -12.89 -23.60
N ARG A 805 6.59 -14.15 -23.83
CA ARG A 805 7.00 -14.62 -25.17
C ARG A 805 5.85 -14.60 -26.19
N THR A 806 4.60 -14.66 -25.74
CA THR A 806 3.43 -14.61 -26.64
C THR A 806 3.12 -13.22 -27.15
N ILE A 807 3.40 -12.18 -26.36
CA ILE A 807 3.12 -10.79 -26.72
C ILE A 807 3.71 -10.42 -28.09
N PRO A 808 5.02 -10.60 -28.37
CA PRO A 808 5.58 -10.33 -29.69
C PRO A 808 4.98 -11.24 -30.76
N ALA A 809 4.59 -12.48 -30.45
CA ALA A 809 3.93 -13.36 -31.41
C ALA A 809 2.57 -12.82 -31.87
N TYR A 810 1.76 -12.24 -30.96
CA TYR A 810 0.49 -11.59 -31.32
C TYR A 810 0.68 -10.30 -32.11
N ILE A 811 1.65 -9.46 -31.69
CA ILE A 811 1.96 -8.22 -32.41
C ILE A 811 2.42 -8.57 -33.83
N LEU A 812 3.34 -9.52 -33.98
CA LEU A 812 3.81 -10.02 -35.26
C LEU A 812 2.67 -10.68 -36.07
N ALA A 813 1.80 -11.45 -35.44
CA ALA A 813 0.65 -12.05 -36.13
C ALA A 813 -0.29 -10.96 -36.68
N GLY A 814 -0.61 -9.94 -35.88
CA GLY A 814 -1.42 -8.80 -36.31
C GLY A 814 -0.77 -8.04 -37.47
N VAL A 815 0.53 -7.73 -37.35
CA VAL A 815 1.32 -7.06 -38.40
C VAL A 815 1.38 -7.91 -39.68
N PHE A 816 1.65 -9.22 -39.57
CA PHE A 816 1.66 -10.13 -40.71
C PHE A 816 0.29 -10.25 -41.36
N LEU A 817 -0.80 -10.30 -40.59
CA LEU A 817 -2.15 -10.29 -41.14
C LEU A 817 -2.45 -9.01 -41.91
N LEU A 818 -2.00 -7.86 -41.42
CA LEU A 818 -2.14 -6.57 -42.09
C LEU A 818 -1.31 -6.52 -43.39
N ILE A 819 -0.04 -6.92 -43.33
CA ILE A 819 0.88 -6.98 -44.48
C ILE A 819 0.37 -7.98 -45.52
N LEU A 820 -0.07 -9.18 -45.13
CA LEU A 820 -0.60 -10.19 -46.04
C LEU A 820 -1.91 -9.72 -46.67
N SER A 821 -2.80 -9.09 -45.90
CA SER A 821 -4.06 -8.55 -46.46
C SER A 821 -3.79 -7.43 -47.47
N PHE A 822 -2.83 -6.55 -47.19
CA PHE A 822 -2.40 -5.49 -48.10
C PHE A 822 -1.69 -6.05 -49.35
N ALA A 823 -0.72 -6.95 -49.16
CA ALA A 823 0.01 -7.58 -50.25
C ALA A 823 -0.93 -8.38 -51.17
N GLY A 824 -1.87 -9.14 -50.61
CA GLY A 824 -2.80 -9.90 -51.43
C GLY A 824 -3.94 -9.08 -52.05
N PHE A 825 -4.12 -7.81 -51.67
CA PHE A 825 -4.95 -6.86 -52.42
C PHE A 825 -4.16 -6.21 -53.57
N ILE A 826 -2.87 -5.93 -53.36
CA ILE A 826 -2.01 -5.21 -54.31
C ILE A 826 -1.38 -6.11 -55.36
N LEU A 827 -0.86 -7.29 -54.98
CA LEU A 827 -0.20 -8.23 -55.88
C LEU A 827 -1.07 -8.71 -57.05
N PRO A 828 -2.40 -8.91 -56.91
CA PRO A 828 -3.28 -9.18 -58.04
C PRO A 828 -3.46 -7.98 -58.98
N VAL A 829 -3.39 -6.75 -58.45
CA VAL A 829 -3.65 -5.49 -59.17
C VAL A 829 -2.41 -5.03 -59.94
N ILE A 830 -1.22 -5.15 -59.34
CA ILE A 830 0.01 -4.55 -59.86
C ILE A 830 0.60 -5.30 -61.08
N ASN A 831 0.28 -6.58 -61.33
CA ASN A 831 0.62 -7.35 -62.54
C ASN A 831 2.04 -7.19 -63.17
N ILE A 832 3.06 -6.79 -62.39
CA ILE A 832 4.43 -6.48 -62.90
C ILE A 832 5.19 -7.73 -63.43
N SER A 833 4.70 -8.95 -63.18
CA SER A 833 5.37 -10.20 -63.66
C SER A 833 4.43 -11.39 -63.85
N GLY A 834 3.13 -11.13 -64.07
CA GLY A 834 2.09 -12.15 -64.23
C GLY A 834 1.57 -12.75 -62.92
N LYS A 835 0.31 -13.20 -62.93
CA LYS A 835 -0.43 -13.71 -61.76
C LYS A 835 0.28 -14.85 -61.00
N ARG A 836 1.12 -15.63 -61.69
CA ARG A 836 1.86 -16.78 -61.12
C ARG A 836 2.98 -16.34 -60.15
N HIS A 837 3.72 -15.29 -60.48
CA HIS A 837 4.81 -14.79 -59.62
C HIS A 837 4.27 -14.10 -58.36
N GLY A 838 3.19 -13.32 -58.48
CA GLY A 838 2.53 -12.68 -57.34
C GLY A 838 2.00 -13.68 -56.31
N ARG A 839 1.39 -14.78 -56.78
CA ARG A 839 0.91 -15.86 -55.90
C ARG A 839 2.05 -16.61 -55.21
N ARG A 840 3.17 -16.87 -55.91
CA ARG A 840 4.36 -17.49 -55.32
C ARG A 840 5.02 -16.60 -54.26
N LEU A 841 5.10 -15.29 -54.50
CA LEU A 841 5.61 -14.32 -53.53
C LEU A 841 4.71 -14.26 -52.29
N PHE A 842 3.39 -14.25 -52.48
CA PHE A 842 2.43 -14.28 -51.37
C PHE A 842 2.57 -15.55 -50.51
N ASN A 843 2.66 -16.73 -51.13
CA ASN A 843 2.84 -17.99 -50.39
C ASN A 843 4.22 -18.06 -49.70
N LEU A 844 5.26 -17.43 -50.25
CA LEU A 844 6.55 -17.26 -49.59
C LEU A 844 6.44 -16.36 -48.34
N MET A 845 5.73 -15.24 -48.44
CA MET A 845 5.46 -14.36 -47.30
C MET A 845 4.65 -15.10 -46.22
N LEU A 846 3.65 -15.89 -46.62
CA LEU A 846 2.82 -16.69 -45.72
C LEU A 846 3.65 -17.78 -45.01
N ALA A 847 4.50 -18.52 -45.74
CA ALA A 847 5.36 -19.55 -45.18
C ALA A 847 6.43 -18.97 -44.22
N LYS A 848 7.03 -17.82 -44.58
CA LYS A 848 7.96 -17.10 -43.69
C LYS A 848 7.26 -16.57 -42.44
N ALA A 849 6.07 -15.97 -42.58
CA ALA A 849 5.28 -15.50 -41.44
C ALA A 849 4.93 -16.67 -40.51
N ALA A 850 4.51 -17.82 -41.05
CA ALA A 850 4.24 -19.02 -40.27
C ALA A 850 5.49 -19.53 -39.52
N SER A 851 6.66 -19.53 -40.18
CA SER A 851 7.92 -19.93 -39.53
C SER A 851 8.36 -18.96 -38.42
N ILE A 852 8.18 -17.65 -38.61
CA ILE A 852 8.51 -16.63 -37.61
C ILE A 852 7.55 -16.73 -36.42
N LEU A 853 6.25 -16.92 -36.67
CA LEU A 853 5.26 -17.11 -35.61
C LEU A 853 5.56 -18.37 -34.78
N LEU A 854 5.92 -19.48 -35.44
CA LEU A 854 6.35 -20.70 -34.73
C LEU A 854 7.59 -20.47 -33.89
N PHE A 855 8.58 -19.70 -34.35
CA PHE A 855 9.77 -19.40 -33.55
C PHE A 855 9.44 -18.79 -32.17
N PHE A 856 8.46 -17.88 -32.11
CA PHE A 856 8.01 -17.29 -30.84
C PHE A 856 7.07 -18.19 -30.05
N LEU A 857 6.16 -18.90 -30.72
CA LEU A 857 5.15 -19.74 -30.06
C LEU A 857 5.74 -21.05 -29.53
N ARG A 858 6.57 -21.73 -30.33
CA ARG A 858 7.00 -23.10 -30.02
C ARG A 858 8.23 -23.56 -30.82
N PRO A 859 9.25 -24.17 -30.19
CA PRO A 859 10.34 -24.79 -30.93
C PRO A 859 9.83 -25.94 -31.80
N VAL A 860 10.19 -25.92 -33.09
CA VAL A 860 9.78 -26.94 -34.08
C VAL A 860 10.99 -27.77 -34.49
N ARG A 861 10.88 -29.09 -34.37
CA ARG A 861 11.84 -30.06 -34.91
C ARG A 861 11.29 -30.62 -36.21
N ARG A 862 12.04 -30.48 -37.30
CA ARG A 862 11.68 -31.04 -38.61
C ARG A 862 12.56 -32.26 -38.89
N ILE A 863 11.95 -33.36 -39.29
CA ILE A 863 12.63 -34.59 -39.66
C ILE A 863 12.16 -34.92 -41.08
N TYR A 864 13.11 -35.08 -42.01
CA TYR A 864 12.83 -35.43 -43.41
C TYR A 864 13.37 -36.84 -43.66
N ALA A 865 12.67 -37.62 -44.48
CA ALA A 865 13.12 -38.94 -44.92
C ALA A 865 14.44 -38.87 -45.70
N ASP A 866 14.61 -37.86 -46.55
CA ASP A 866 15.86 -37.53 -47.23
C ASP A 866 16.49 -36.27 -46.62
N PRO A 867 17.64 -36.38 -45.91
CA PRO A 867 18.34 -35.23 -45.31
C PRO A 867 18.84 -34.20 -46.34
N GLY A 868 19.06 -34.61 -47.59
CA GLY A 868 19.59 -33.77 -48.67
C GLY A 868 18.54 -32.89 -49.37
N ASN A 869 17.26 -33.24 -49.26
CA ASN A 869 16.17 -32.54 -49.94
C ASN A 869 15.18 -31.91 -48.93
N GLN A 870 15.46 -30.66 -48.55
CA GLN A 870 14.66 -29.91 -47.58
C GLN A 870 13.48 -29.21 -48.27
N GLY A 871 12.40 -29.96 -48.50
CA GLY A 871 11.16 -29.46 -49.08
C GLY A 871 10.16 -30.59 -49.32
N LEU A 872 8.88 -30.24 -49.52
CA LEU A 872 7.90 -31.19 -50.01
C LEU A 872 7.99 -31.25 -51.55
N PRO A 873 8.23 -32.43 -52.16
CA PRO A 873 8.14 -32.58 -53.61
C PRO A 873 6.70 -32.34 -54.09
N ALA A 874 6.54 -32.03 -55.38
CA ALA A 874 5.22 -31.88 -56.00
C ALA A 874 4.47 -33.22 -55.94
N GLY A 875 3.25 -33.20 -55.40
CA GLY A 875 2.49 -34.42 -55.15
C GLY A 875 1.39 -34.22 -54.11
N ILE A 876 0.82 -35.33 -53.63
CA ILE A 876 -0.22 -35.33 -52.60
C ILE A 876 0.41 -35.68 -51.26
N ALA A 877 0.41 -34.74 -50.33
CA ALA A 877 0.87 -34.96 -48.98
C ALA A 877 -0.32 -35.18 -48.05
N VAL A 878 -0.29 -36.26 -47.29
CA VAL A 878 -1.32 -36.58 -46.30
C VAL A 878 -0.74 -36.29 -44.93
N VAL A 879 -1.38 -35.41 -44.17
CA VAL A 879 -0.94 -35.07 -42.82
C VAL A 879 -1.78 -35.83 -41.80
N ALA A 880 -1.16 -36.76 -41.10
CA ALA A 880 -1.70 -37.35 -39.88
C ALA A 880 -1.35 -36.44 -38.70
N GLY A 881 -2.34 -35.72 -38.18
CA GLY A 881 -2.13 -34.62 -37.24
C GLY A 881 -3.44 -34.07 -36.68
N GLU A 882 -3.39 -33.47 -35.50
CA GLU A 882 -4.51 -32.68 -35.00
C GLU A 882 -4.65 -31.37 -35.80
N HIS A 883 -5.88 -30.89 -36.00
CA HIS A 883 -6.20 -29.62 -36.68
C HIS A 883 -5.98 -28.40 -35.76
N SER A 884 -4.83 -28.33 -35.08
CA SER A 884 -4.49 -27.17 -34.26
C SER A 884 -3.89 -26.06 -35.12
N PHE A 885 -4.11 -24.80 -34.72
CA PHE A 885 -3.52 -23.64 -35.40
C PHE A 885 -2.00 -23.74 -35.53
N THR A 886 -1.31 -24.20 -34.48
CA THR A 886 0.14 -24.43 -34.52
C THR A 886 0.51 -25.55 -35.48
N GLY A 887 -0.31 -26.60 -35.61
CA GLY A 887 -0.15 -27.65 -36.61
C GLY A 887 -0.30 -27.12 -38.04
N MET A 888 -1.27 -26.24 -38.30
CA MET A 888 -1.43 -25.58 -39.60
C MET A 888 -0.25 -24.66 -39.93
N LEU A 889 0.21 -23.85 -38.98
CA LEU A 889 1.42 -23.04 -39.17
C LEU A 889 2.63 -23.93 -39.48
N ALA A 890 2.74 -25.07 -38.81
CA ALA A 890 3.83 -26.02 -38.97
C ALA A 890 3.87 -26.58 -40.40
N VAL A 891 2.71 -26.96 -40.94
CA VAL A 891 2.53 -27.38 -42.34
C VAL A 891 2.88 -26.25 -43.32
N LEU A 892 2.38 -25.02 -43.12
CA LEU A 892 2.70 -23.86 -43.97
C LEU A 892 4.20 -23.52 -43.96
N SER A 893 4.87 -23.79 -42.83
CA SER A 893 6.30 -23.53 -42.68
C SER A 893 7.20 -24.49 -43.46
N LEU A 894 6.64 -25.56 -44.05
CA LEU A 894 7.39 -26.53 -44.87
C LEU A 894 7.80 -25.97 -46.24
N GLY A 895 7.13 -24.91 -46.73
CA GLY A 895 7.58 -24.18 -47.92
C GLY A 895 6.48 -23.43 -48.67
N PRO A 896 6.85 -22.56 -49.63
CA PRO A 896 5.91 -21.76 -50.42
C PRO A 896 5.10 -22.57 -51.45
N SER A 897 5.51 -23.82 -51.73
CA SER A 897 4.81 -24.74 -52.64
C SER A 897 3.63 -25.46 -51.97
N VAL A 898 3.44 -25.29 -50.65
CA VAL A 898 2.41 -25.99 -49.88
C VAL A 898 1.05 -25.31 -50.04
N ILE A 899 0.06 -26.09 -50.48
CA ILE A 899 -1.35 -25.69 -50.49
C ILE A 899 -2.11 -26.57 -49.53
N ILE A 900 -2.90 -25.94 -48.65
CA ILE A 900 -3.74 -26.65 -47.68
C ILE A 900 -5.13 -26.87 -48.29
N TYR A 901 -5.56 -28.12 -48.26
CA TYR A 901 -6.92 -28.55 -48.54
C TYR A 901 -7.51 -29.14 -47.24
N ALA A 902 -8.49 -28.45 -46.65
CA ALA A 902 -9.03 -28.80 -45.33
C ALA A 902 -10.54 -28.65 -45.25
N ASP A 903 -11.16 -29.34 -44.29
CA ASP A 903 -12.59 -29.26 -44.01
C ASP A 903 -13.02 -27.83 -43.58
N LYS A 904 -14.11 -27.32 -44.17
CA LYS A 904 -14.69 -25.98 -43.99
C LYS A 904 -15.27 -25.78 -42.59
N ASN A 905 -15.65 -26.86 -41.91
CA ASN A 905 -16.15 -26.86 -40.53
C ASN A 905 -15.01 -26.91 -39.49
N ARG A 906 -13.76 -27.09 -39.94
CA ARG A 906 -12.55 -27.06 -39.11
C ARG A 906 -11.86 -25.69 -39.18
N GLN A 907 -10.80 -25.53 -38.38
CA GLN A 907 -10.09 -24.27 -38.17
C GLN A 907 -9.52 -23.71 -39.50
N LYS A 908 -9.94 -22.50 -39.91
CA LYS A 908 -9.46 -21.83 -41.14
C LYS A 908 -8.17 -21.06 -40.91
N LEU A 909 -7.39 -20.83 -41.97
CA LEU A 909 -6.35 -19.79 -42.00
C LEU A 909 -6.97 -18.45 -41.54
N PRO A 910 -6.29 -17.65 -40.71
CA PRO A 910 -6.77 -16.35 -40.25
C PRO A 910 -6.71 -15.27 -41.35
N LEU A 911 -6.84 -15.65 -42.61
CA LEU A 911 -6.86 -14.76 -43.77
C LEU A 911 -8.30 -14.61 -44.28
N PRO A 912 -8.66 -13.46 -44.89
CA PRO A 912 -9.93 -13.34 -45.57
C PRO A 912 -10.15 -14.47 -46.59
N CYS A 913 -11.38 -14.96 -46.71
CA CYS A 913 -11.71 -16.14 -47.51
C CYS A 913 -11.31 -15.98 -48.99
N PHE A 914 -11.46 -14.78 -49.56
CA PHE A 914 -11.05 -14.48 -50.94
C PHE A 914 -9.53 -14.56 -51.13
N LEU A 915 -8.74 -14.08 -50.15
CA LEU A 915 -7.28 -14.12 -50.14
C LEU A 915 -6.77 -15.56 -50.04
N SER A 916 -7.37 -16.36 -49.17
CA SER A 916 -7.05 -17.79 -49.04
C SER A 916 -7.27 -18.53 -50.36
N ARG A 917 -8.40 -18.26 -51.04
CA ARG A 917 -8.72 -18.85 -52.35
C ARG A 917 -7.77 -18.37 -53.45
N TRP A 918 -7.41 -17.09 -53.46
CA TRP A 918 -6.45 -16.55 -54.42
C TRP A 918 -5.03 -17.12 -54.24
N ALA A 919 -4.61 -17.33 -53.00
CA ALA A 919 -3.35 -17.99 -52.64
C ALA A 919 -3.34 -19.49 -53.00
N GLY A 920 -4.52 -20.08 -53.20
CA GLY A 920 -4.70 -21.47 -53.63
C GLY A 920 -5.25 -22.42 -52.58
N HIS A 921 -5.45 -21.96 -51.35
CA HIS A 921 -5.96 -22.78 -50.26
C HIS A 921 -7.47 -22.97 -50.42
N CYS A 922 -7.92 -24.23 -50.34
CA CYS A 922 -9.31 -24.61 -50.56
C CYS A 922 -9.89 -25.24 -49.30
N TYR A 923 -11.15 -24.89 -49.00
CA TYR A 923 -11.88 -25.42 -47.86
C TYR A 923 -13.22 -26.01 -48.32
N THR A 924 -13.39 -27.34 -48.21
CA THR A 924 -14.59 -28.09 -48.64
C THR A 924 -15.38 -28.62 -47.45
N ALA A 925 -16.70 -28.85 -47.61
CA ALA A 925 -17.54 -29.33 -46.50
C ALA A 925 -17.23 -30.79 -46.11
N ASP A 926 -16.83 -31.60 -47.10
CA ASP A 926 -16.36 -32.96 -46.90
C ASP A 926 -15.07 -33.22 -47.72
N ILE A 927 -14.29 -34.22 -47.30
CA ILE A 927 -13.18 -34.79 -48.08
C ILE A 927 -13.75 -35.41 -49.36
N ASP A 928 -15.00 -35.88 -49.33
CA ASP A 928 -15.72 -36.38 -50.50
C ASP A 928 -16.15 -35.29 -51.50
N ASP A 929 -15.88 -34.01 -51.24
CA ASP A 929 -16.14 -32.90 -52.18
C ASP A 929 -14.85 -32.36 -52.83
N LEU A 930 -13.75 -33.11 -52.77
CA LEU A 930 -12.46 -32.72 -53.36
C LEU A 930 -12.59 -32.41 -54.86
N ASN A 931 -12.34 -31.16 -55.26
CA ASN A 931 -12.37 -30.74 -56.65
C ASN A 931 -11.07 -31.17 -57.37
N ILE A 932 -11.22 -32.17 -58.23
CA ILE A 932 -10.15 -32.86 -58.96
C ILE A 932 -9.38 -31.90 -59.88
N ASP A 933 -10.07 -31.00 -60.58
CA ASP A 933 -9.45 -30.11 -61.57
C ASP A 933 -8.51 -29.08 -60.93
N ILE A 934 -8.88 -28.59 -59.74
CA ILE A 934 -8.07 -27.64 -58.96
C ILE A 934 -6.80 -28.31 -58.41
N ILE A 935 -6.93 -29.57 -57.97
CA ILE A 935 -5.80 -30.37 -57.47
C ILE A 935 -4.83 -30.66 -58.62
N GLN A 936 -5.35 -31.10 -59.78
CA GLN A 936 -4.55 -31.36 -60.97
C GLN A 936 -3.78 -30.12 -61.44
N HIS A 937 -4.47 -28.97 -61.49
CA HIS A 937 -3.84 -27.71 -61.86
C HIS A 937 -2.73 -27.31 -60.88
N SER A 938 -3.00 -27.39 -59.57
CA SER A 938 -2.02 -27.03 -58.53
C SER A 938 -0.75 -27.89 -58.61
N ILE A 939 -0.91 -29.20 -58.87
CA ILE A 939 0.23 -30.11 -58.97
C ILE A 939 1.03 -29.90 -60.26
N SER A 940 0.37 -29.66 -61.40
CA SER A 940 1.06 -29.35 -62.68
C SER A 940 1.93 -28.08 -62.61
N VAL A 941 1.62 -27.19 -61.67
CA VAL A 941 2.36 -25.94 -61.42
C VAL A 941 3.56 -26.14 -60.48
N GLY A 942 3.74 -27.36 -59.95
CA GLY A 942 4.82 -27.75 -59.04
C GLY A 942 4.49 -27.55 -57.55
N GLN A 943 3.20 -27.53 -57.19
CA GLN A 943 2.74 -27.34 -55.80
C GLN A 943 2.39 -28.68 -55.15
N THR A 944 2.57 -28.76 -53.82
CA THR A 944 2.18 -29.92 -53.02
C THR A 944 0.81 -29.65 -52.42
N VAL A 945 -0.15 -30.54 -52.69
CA VAL A 945 -1.48 -30.46 -52.09
C VAL A 945 -1.46 -31.23 -50.78
N VAL A 946 -1.59 -30.52 -49.66
CA VAL A 946 -1.65 -31.09 -48.32
C VAL A 946 -3.10 -31.33 -47.93
N ILE A 947 -3.45 -32.59 -47.71
CA ILE A 947 -4.73 -33.02 -47.18
C ILE A 947 -4.53 -33.33 -45.70
N MET A 948 -5.20 -32.58 -44.83
CA MET A 948 -5.14 -32.82 -43.39
C MET A 948 -6.22 -33.83 -42.98
N THR A 949 -5.81 -35.01 -42.53
CA THR A 949 -6.70 -36.06 -42.00
C THR A 949 -6.61 -36.02 -40.47
N GLY A 950 -7.75 -35.81 -39.79
CA GLY A 950 -7.75 -35.63 -38.33
C GLY A 950 -7.73 -36.94 -37.54
N TYR A 951 -7.45 -36.83 -36.24
CA TYR A 951 -7.68 -37.87 -35.23
C TYR A 951 -8.95 -37.54 -34.43
N PRO A 952 -9.83 -38.49 -34.09
CA PRO A 952 -10.65 -38.36 -32.89
C PRO A 952 -9.75 -38.60 -31.67
N ALA A 953 -9.81 -37.71 -30.68
CA ALA A 953 -9.09 -37.91 -29.42
C ALA A 953 -9.91 -38.83 -28.50
N THR A 954 -9.51 -40.09 -28.33
CA THR A 954 -10.01 -40.98 -27.27
C THR A 954 -8.85 -41.58 -26.46
N ALA A 955 -9.16 -42.00 -25.23
CA ALA A 955 -8.18 -42.40 -24.22
C ALA A 955 -7.40 -43.70 -24.57
N ASP A 956 -7.84 -44.46 -25.58
CA ASP A 956 -7.38 -45.82 -25.86
C ASP A 956 -6.70 -46.01 -27.23
N GLY A 957 -6.44 -44.95 -28.00
CA GLY A 957 -5.73 -45.08 -29.27
C GLY A 957 -5.89 -43.88 -30.20
N ILE A 958 -4.93 -43.74 -31.12
CA ILE A 958 -4.95 -42.73 -32.17
C ILE A 958 -5.67 -43.35 -33.38
N GLU A 959 -6.95 -43.05 -33.58
CA GLU A 959 -7.65 -43.44 -34.81
C GLU A 959 -7.30 -42.45 -35.93
N ILE A 960 -6.72 -42.96 -37.01
CA ILE A 960 -6.39 -42.17 -38.20
C ILE A 960 -7.45 -42.45 -39.24
N SER A 961 -8.30 -41.48 -39.55
CA SER A 961 -9.26 -41.65 -40.65
C SER A 961 -8.55 -41.34 -41.98
N VAL A 962 -8.07 -42.36 -42.69
CA VAL A 962 -7.63 -42.23 -44.09
C VAL A 962 -8.81 -42.60 -44.99
N THR A 963 -9.33 -41.65 -45.75
CA THR A 963 -10.46 -41.90 -46.66
C THR A 963 -9.98 -42.63 -47.92
N PRO A 964 -10.67 -43.68 -48.42
CA PRO A 964 -10.32 -44.39 -49.65
C PRO A 964 -10.14 -43.49 -50.88
N ARG A 965 -10.77 -42.31 -50.86
CA ARG A 965 -10.71 -41.29 -51.91
C ARG A 965 -9.34 -40.63 -52.08
N ILE A 966 -8.52 -40.58 -51.03
CA ILE A 966 -7.15 -40.06 -51.11
C ILE A 966 -6.28 -41.00 -51.99
N ALA A 967 -6.47 -42.32 -51.84
CA ALA A 967 -5.82 -43.34 -52.66
C ALA A 967 -6.29 -43.26 -54.12
N GLU A 968 -7.58 -43.01 -54.34
CA GLU A 968 -8.17 -42.82 -55.68
C GLU A 968 -7.57 -41.60 -56.40
N LEU A 969 -7.42 -40.47 -55.71
CA LEU A 969 -6.83 -39.25 -56.26
C LEU A 969 -5.36 -39.44 -56.64
N ALA A 970 -4.57 -40.04 -55.77
CA ALA A 970 -3.16 -40.30 -56.05
C ALA A 970 -2.97 -41.25 -57.25
N ARG A 971 -3.87 -42.23 -57.42
CA ARG A 971 -3.87 -43.13 -58.59
C ARG A 971 -4.25 -42.39 -59.88
N LYS A 972 -5.32 -41.60 -59.85
CA LYS A 972 -5.82 -40.85 -61.03
C LYS A 972 -4.75 -39.93 -61.62
N PHE A 973 -3.85 -39.41 -60.80
CA PHE A 973 -2.78 -38.52 -61.22
C PHE A 973 -1.41 -39.20 -61.39
N ASN A 974 -1.32 -40.51 -61.15
CA ASN A 974 -0.08 -41.30 -61.18
C ASN A 974 1.04 -40.67 -60.33
N MET A 975 0.75 -40.41 -59.06
CA MET A 975 1.64 -39.69 -58.15
C MET A 975 1.81 -40.40 -56.81
N ASP A 976 2.99 -40.23 -56.22
CA ASP A 976 3.29 -40.78 -54.91
C ASP A 976 2.55 -40.02 -53.80
N ILE A 977 2.12 -40.77 -52.77
CA ILE A 977 1.58 -40.19 -51.53
C ILE A 977 2.75 -39.90 -50.59
N ILE A 978 2.83 -38.68 -50.05
CA ILE A 978 3.85 -38.27 -49.09
C ILE A 978 3.23 -38.25 -47.69
N PRO A 979 3.53 -39.21 -46.81
CA PRO A 979 2.99 -39.24 -45.47
C PRO A 979 3.71 -38.20 -44.59
N VAL A 980 2.96 -37.37 -43.87
CA VAL A 980 3.49 -36.36 -42.96
C VAL A 980 2.87 -36.54 -41.58
N LEU A 981 3.71 -36.66 -40.57
CA LEU A 981 3.30 -36.92 -39.19
C LEU A 981 3.61 -35.72 -38.29
N ILE A 982 2.61 -35.28 -37.51
CA ILE A 982 2.78 -34.21 -36.52
C ILE A 982 2.63 -34.81 -35.11
N HIS A 983 3.68 -34.70 -34.30
CA HIS A 983 3.70 -35.18 -32.91
C HIS A 983 3.78 -34.01 -31.91
N ASN A 984 3.11 -34.17 -30.76
CA ASN A 984 2.86 -33.15 -29.73
C ASN A 984 2.08 -31.90 -30.22
N GLY A 985 1.27 -32.00 -31.27
CA GLY A 985 0.47 -30.88 -31.81
C GLY A 985 -0.60 -30.30 -30.86
N SER A 986 -0.89 -31.02 -29.76
CA SER A 986 -2.06 -30.89 -28.88
C SER A 986 -1.83 -30.14 -27.56
N ASN A 987 -0.67 -29.51 -27.34
CA ASN A 987 -0.28 -29.00 -26.01
C ASN A 987 -0.35 -27.46 -25.83
N CYS A 988 -1.13 -26.70 -26.60
CA CYS A 988 -1.23 -25.24 -26.42
C CYS A 988 -2.41 -24.79 -25.52
N PRO A 989 -2.15 -24.28 -24.29
CA PRO A 989 -3.17 -23.82 -23.35
C PRO A 989 -3.79 -22.51 -23.80
N VAL A 990 -4.97 -22.56 -24.43
CA VAL A 990 -5.74 -21.36 -24.82
C VAL A 990 -5.05 -20.61 -25.97
N GLY A 991 -5.85 -20.13 -26.93
CA GLY A 991 -5.40 -19.67 -28.24
C GLY A 991 -4.07 -18.90 -28.23
N PHE A 992 -3.03 -19.50 -28.79
CA PHE A 992 -1.71 -18.92 -29.10
C PHE A 992 -0.75 -18.65 -27.91
N THR A 993 -0.88 -19.34 -26.77
CA THR A 993 0.17 -19.26 -25.73
C THR A 993 1.44 -20.05 -26.09
N ALA A 994 2.61 -19.51 -25.72
CA ALA A 994 3.89 -20.09 -26.06
C ALA A 994 4.21 -21.24 -25.13
N THR A 995 4.68 -22.35 -25.69
CA THR A 995 4.93 -23.58 -24.92
C THR A 995 6.38 -24.03 -25.04
N THR A 996 6.84 -24.75 -24.03
CA THR A 996 8.21 -25.29 -23.99
C THR A 996 8.36 -26.65 -24.67
N ASP A 997 7.24 -27.26 -25.05
CA ASP A 997 7.23 -28.56 -25.71
C ASP A 997 7.68 -28.43 -27.15
N ILE A 998 8.40 -29.44 -27.66
CA ILE A 998 8.87 -29.44 -29.03
C ILE A 998 7.76 -29.97 -29.93
N LEU A 999 7.37 -29.19 -30.95
CA LEU A 999 6.50 -29.66 -32.03
C LEU A 999 7.37 -30.42 -33.03
N THR A 1000 7.08 -31.69 -33.29
CA THR A 1000 7.86 -32.47 -34.26
C THR A 1000 7.03 -32.72 -35.51
N ILE A 1001 7.57 -32.34 -36.67
CA ILE A 1001 7.01 -32.68 -37.98
C ILE A 1001 7.97 -33.68 -38.63
N LYS A 1002 7.47 -34.85 -39.00
CA LYS A 1002 8.23 -35.86 -39.73
C LYS A 1002 7.62 -36.07 -41.11
N VAL A 1003 8.39 -35.79 -42.16
CA VAL A 1003 8.04 -36.10 -43.55
C VAL A 1003 8.64 -37.47 -43.87
N LEU A 1004 7.78 -38.43 -44.23
CA LEU A 1004 8.15 -39.83 -44.48
C LEU A 1004 8.42 -40.08 -45.97
N GLU A 1005 8.97 -41.26 -46.29
CA GLU A 1005 9.26 -41.66 -47.67
C GLU A 1005 7.98 -41.71 -48.52
N SER A 1006 8.11 -41.39 -49.81
CA SER A 1006 6.98 -41.37 -50.73
C SER A 1006 6.51 -42.79 -51.05
N LEU A 1007 5.20 -43.03 -50.98
CA LEU A 1007 4.60 -44.34 -51.25
C LEU A 1007 4.13 -44.40 -52.71
N ARG A 1008 4.72 -45.31 -53.49
CA ARG A 1008 4.26 -45.65 -54.85
C ARG A 1008 3.02 -46.54 -54.80
N LEU A 1009 2.06 -46.24 -55.65
CA LEU A 1009 0.84 -47.02 -55.80
C LEU A 1009 1.09 -48.26 -56.68
N PRO A 1010 0.65 -49.47 -56.28
CA PRO A 1010 0.66 -50.64 -57.15
C PRO A 1010 -0.36 -50.51 -58.31
N GLU A 1011 -0.04 -51.04 -59.49
CA GLU A 1011 -0.77 -50.84 -60.76
C GLU A 1011 -2.15 -51.54 -60.88
N LEU A 1012 -2.65 -52.23 -59.84
CA LEU A 1012 -3.86 -53.07 -59.92
C LEU A 1012 -5.16 -52.31 -59.58
N SER A 1013 -6.24 -52.62 -60.32
CA SER A 1013 -7.45 -51.81 -60.52
C SER A 1013 -8.64 -52.06 -59.57
N ASP A 1014 -8.41 -52.37 -58.29
CA ASP A 1014 -9.47 -52.91 -57.42
C ASP A 1014 -9.78 -52.06 -56.17
N ARG A 1015 -11.05 -52.00 -55.74
CA ARG A 1015 -11.50 -51.25 -54.54
C ARG A 1015 -10.81 -51.74 -53.25
N THR A 1016 -10.54 -53.04 -53.17
CA THR A 1016 -9.80 -53.71 -52.10
C THR A 1016 -8.37 -53.18 -51.91
N VAL A 1017 -7.78 -52.56 -52.94
CA VAL A 1017 -6.44 -51.94 -52.86
C VAL A 1017 -6.47 -50.59 -52.14
N ASN A 1018 -7.57 -49.83 -52.24
CA ASN A 1018 -7.70 -48.53 -51.56
C ASN A 1018 -7.87 -48.69 -50.05
N ASP A 1019 -8.62 -49.71 -49.64
CA ASP A 1019 -8.80 -50.06 -48.22
C ASP A 1019 -7.48 -50.57 -47.64
N ARG A 1020 -6.77 -51.46 -48.36
CA ARG A 1020 -5.43 -51.93 -47.97
C ARG A 1020 -4.41 -50.79 -47.86
N LEU A 1021 -4.45 -49.80 -48.75
CA LEU A 1021 -3.55 -48.66 -48.69
C LEU A 1021 -3.86 -47.74 -47.49
N SER A 1022 -5.14 -47.57 -47.17
CA SER A 1022 -5.58 -46.85 -45.98
C SER A 1022 -5.12 -47.56 -44.70
N GLU A 1023 -5.26 -48.90 -44.64
CA GLU A 1023 -4.71 -49.73 -43.56
C GLU A 1023 -3.17 -49.66 -43.49
N THR A 1024 -2.48 -49.68 -44.63
CA THR A 1024 -1.02 -49.60 -44.71
C THR A 1024 -0.53 -48.23 -44.20
N LEU A 1025 -1.18 -47.15 -44.60
CA LEU A 1025 -0.90 -45.80 -44.08
C LEU A 1025 -1.17 -45.70 -42.58
N LEU A 1026 -2.28 -46.28 -42.10
CA LEU A 1026 -2.63 -46.29 -40.68
C LEU A 1026 -1.60 -47.06 -39.85
N GLN A 1027 -1.17 -48.23 -40.32
CA GLN A 1027 -0.09 -49.00 -39.70
C GLN A 1027 1.24 -48.25 -39.73
N LEU A 1028 1.58 -47.60 -40.84
CA LEU A 1028 2.80 -46.80 -40.98
C LEU A 1028 2.81 -45.61 -40.02
N TYR A 1029 1.72 -44.84 -39.94
CA TYR A 1029 1.61 -43.73 -39.00
C TYR A 1029 1.61 -44.21 -37.55
N SER A 1030 0.93 -45.30 -37.22
CA SER A 1030 0.92 -45.87 -35.87
C SER A 1030 2.34 -46.30 -35.45
N ASN A 1031 3.03 -47.07 -36.29
CA ASN A 1031 4.40 -47.52 -36.05
C ASN A 1031 5.38 -46.34 -35.91
N GLU A 1032 5.28 -45.34 -36.78
CA GLU A 1032 6.14 -44.15 -36.72
C GLU A 1032 5.81 -43.24 -35.53
N MET A 1033 4.54 -43.18 -35.10
CA MET A 1033 4.16 -42.46 -33.89
C MET A 1033 4.72 -43.14 -32.64
N HIS A 1034 4.68 -44.48 -32.58
CA HIS A 1034 5.32 -45.25 -31.52
C HIS A 1034 6.84 -45.02 -31.49
N ARG A 1035 7.52 -45.11 -32.64
CA ARG A 1035 8.96 -44.81 -32.76
C ARG A 1035 9.29 -43.38 -32.32
N LEU A 1036 8.53 -42.39 -32.77
CA LEU A 1036 8.72 -41.00 -32.35
C LEU A 1036 8.52 -40.80 -30.84
N THR A 1037 7.57 -41.51 -30.25
CA THR A 1037 7.34 -41.46 -28.80
C THR A 1037 8.53 -42.01 -28.04
N GLU A 1038 9.14 -43.10 -28.53
CA GLU A 1038 10.37 -43.69 -27.98
C GLU A 1038 11.59 -42.76 -28.19
N ASP A 1039 11.78 -42.22 -29.39
CA ASP A 1039 12.85 -41.26 -29.71
C ASP A 1039 12.79 -39.99 -28.86
N LEU A 1040 11.57 -39.58 -28.47
CA LEU A 1040 11.34 -38.39 -27.66
C LEU A 1040 11.36 -38.67 -26.15
N ALA A 1041 11.42 -39.92 -25.71
CA ALA A 1041 11.54 -40.34 -24.30
C ALA A 1041 12.96 -40.11 -23.72
N THR A 1042 13.61 -39.02 -24.13
CA THR A 1042 14.94 -38.62 -23.65
C THR A 1042 14.88 -38.08 -22.22
N PRO A 1043 15.98 -38.18 -21.44
CA PRO A 1043 16.06 -37.60 -20.09
C PRO A 1043 15.68 -36.12 -20.04
N GLY A 1044 16.05 -35.35 -21.05
CA GLY A 1044 15.73 -33.92 -21.13
C GLY A 1044 14.24 -33.64 -21.29
N ASN A 1045 13.54 -34.41 -22.13
CA ASN A 1045 12.10 -34.24 -22.35
C ASN A 1045 11.28 -34.73 -21.16
N CYS A 1046 11.63 -35.88 -20.60
CA CYS A 1046 10.98 -36.40 -19.40
C CYS A 1046 11.15 -35.48 -18.19
N LYS A 1047 12.35 -34.90 -18.03
CA LYS A 1047 12.61 -33.86 -17.03
C LYS A 1047 11.69 -32.64 -17.22
N LYS A 1048 11.51 -32.16 -18.45
CA LYS A 1048 10.63 -31.01 -18.74
C LYS A 1048 9.17 -31.31 -18.41
N ARG A 1049 8.67 -32.50 -18.78
CA ARG A 1049 7.31 -32.97 -18.47
C ARG A 1049 7.09 -33.13 -16.96
N LEU A 1050 8.07 -33.68 -16.24
CA LEU A 1050 8.00 -33.78 -14.79
C LEU A 1050 7.96 -32.39 -14.16
N ILE A 1051 8.86 -31.48 -14.57
CA ILE A 1051 8.88 -30.11 -14.03
C ILE A 1051 7.51 -29.46 -14.21
N SER A 1052 6.93 -29.48 -15.42
CA SER A 1052 5.62 -28.86 -15.69
C SER A 1052 4.47 -29.46 -14.87
N SER A 1053 4.55 -30.74 -14.53
CA SER A 1053 3.59 -31.44 -13.67
C SER A 1053 3.55 -30.93 -12.22
N TYR A 1054 4.66 -30.37 -11.73
CA TYR A 1054 4.83 -29.90 -10.35
C TYR A 1054 4.95 -28.37 -10.23
N ILE A 1055 4.84 -27.62 -11.35
CA ILE A 1055 4.77 -26.15 -11.29
C ILE A 1055 3.52 -25.73 -10.49
N PHE A 1056 3.67 -24.72 -9.63
CA PHE A 1056 2.64 -24.19 -8.72
C PHE A 1056 2.19 -25.14 -7.59
N LYS A 1057 2.81 -26.32 -7.44
CA LYS A 1057 2.55 -27.20 -6.28
C LYS A 1057 3.29 -26.80 -5.00
N GLY A 1058 4.02 -25.68 -5.04
CA GLY A 1058 4.68 -25.07 -3.89
C GLY A 1058 6.20 -25.02 -4.03
N PRO A 1059 6.84 -23.98 -3.45
CA PRO A 1059 8.26 -23.71 -3.69
C PRO A 1059 9.17 -24.76 -3.05
N GLY A 1060 8.77 -25.35 -1.93
CA GLY A 1060 9.51 -26.44 -1.29
C GLY A 1060 9.54 -27.69 -2.16
N ILE A 1061 8.39 -28.08 -2.72
CA ILE A 1061 8.24 -29.26 -3.59
C ILE A 1061 8.98 -29.04 -4.91
N GLU A 1062 8.85 -27.87 -5.55
CA GLU A 1062 9.55 -27.57 -6.81
C GLU A 1062 11.07 -27.57 -6.61
N ARG A 1063 11.58 -26.95 -5.54
CA ARG A 1063 13.02 -26.97 -5.21
C ARG A 1063 13.51 -28.38 -4.92
N ALA A 1064 12.76 -29.16 -4.15
CA ALA A 1064 13.11 -30.55 -3.84
C ALA A 1064 13.17 -31.42 -5.10
N MET A 1065 12.15 -31.34 -5.97
CA MET A 1065 12.09 -32.04 -7.25
C MET A 1065 13.29 -31.71 -8.14
N ARG A 1066 13.63 -30.42 -8.30
CA ARG A 1066 14.80 -29.98 -9.08
C ARG A 1066 16.13 -30.47 -8.49
N SER A 1067 16.25 -30.42 -7.16
CA SER A 1067 17.43 -30.90 -6.44
C SER A 1067 17.62 -32.40 -6.61
N VAL A 1068 16.55 -33.20 -6.45
CA VAL A 1068 16.57 -34.65 -6.66
C VAL A 1068 16.95 -34.99 -8.10
N LEU A 1069 16.34 -34.35 -9.10
CA LEU A 1069 16.67 -34.59 -10.51
C LEU A 1069 18.13 -34.24 -10.84
N LYS A 1070 18.69 -33.18 -10.23
CA LYS A 1070 20.11 -32.82 -10.43
C LYS A 1070 21.03 -33.85 -9.77
N THR A 1071 20.71 -34.26 -8.54
CA THR A 1071 21.56 -35.14 -7.73
C THR A 1071 21.57 -36.58 -8.28
N GLU A 1072 20.40 -37.08 -8.69
CA GLU A 1072 20.23 -38.43 -9.23
C GLU A 1072 20.48 -38.49 -10.75
N ASN A 1073 20.99 -37.41 -11.36
CA ASN A 1073 21.20 -37.27 -12.80
C ASN A 1073 19.98 -37.74 -13.63
N ASN A 1074 18.80 -37.24 -13.27
CA ASN A 1074 17.49 -37.59 -13.82
C ASN A 1074 17.11 -39.08 -13.66
N PHE A 1075 17.69 -39.80 -12.69
CA PHE A 1075 17.49 -41.23 -12.45
C PHE A 1075 17.99 -42.14 -13.60
N GLY A 1076 18.94 -41.68 -14.40
CA GLY A 1076 19.49 -42.46 -15.52
C GLY A 1076 20.10 -43.80 -15.10
N ALA A 1077 20.79 -43.84 -13.95
CA ALA A 1077 21.40 -45.06 -13.43
C ALA A 1077 20.36 -46.14 -13.08
N ILE A 1078 19.27 -45.76 -12.41
CA ILE A 1078 18.20 -46.69 -12.04
C ILE A 1078 17.41 -47.11 -13.27
N ASN A 1079 17.17 -46.19 -14.20
CA ASN A 1079 16.50 -46.49 -15.45
C ASN A 1079 17.19 -47.62 -16.24
N ALA A 1080 18.53 -47.65 -16.22
CA ALA A 1080 19.34 -48.69 -16.88
C ALA A 1080 19.20 -50.07 -16.22
N LEU A 1081 18.86 -50.11 -14.92
CA LEU A 1081 18.70 -51.34 -14.13
C LEU A 1081 17.26 -51.90 -14.18
N VAL A 1082 16.28 -51.08 -14.54
CA VAL A 1082 14.87 -51.46 -14.59
C VAL A 1082 14.50 -52.04 -15.97
N PRO A 1083 13.80 -53.20 -16.05
CA PRO A 1083 13.40 -53.81 -17.31
C PRO A 1083 12.66 -52.84 -18.24
N ALA A 1084 12.93 -52.90 -19.55
CA ALA A 1084 12.32 -51.99 -20.53
C ALA A 1084 10.80 -52.22 -20.74
N ARG A 1085 10.27 -53.41 -20.38
CA ARG A 1085 8.86 -53.79 -20.48
C ARG A 1085 8.37 -54.54 -19.24
N GLY A 1086 7.09 -54.41 -18.92
CA GLY A 1086 6.42 -55.10 -17.82
C GLY A 1086 6.06 -54.22 -16.61
N ASN A 1087 5.46 -54.83 -15.59
CA ASN A 1087 5.00 -54.12 -14.40
C ASN A 1087 6.18 -53.77 -13.48
N VAL A 1088 6.33 -52.50 -13.15
CA VAL A 1088 7.32 -51.98 -12.20
C VAL A 1088 6.58 -51.40 -11.00
N VAL A 1089 6.85 -51.93 -9.81
CA VAL A 1089 6.26 -51.44 -8.56
C VAL A 1089 7.31 -50.66 -7.78
N VAL A 1090 6.97 -49.47 -7.30
CA VAL A 1090 7.87 -48.63 -6.49
C VAL A 1090 7.19 -48.33 -5.16
N THR A 1091 7.75 -48.80 -4.04
CA THR A 1091 7.24 -48.48 -2.69
C THR A 1091 7.99 -47.29 -2.11
N GLY A 1092 7.36 -46.55 -1.19
CA GLY A 1092 7.95 -45.31 -0.65
C GLY A 1092 8.20 -44.26 -1.74
N SER A 1093 7.27 -44.14 -2.68
CA SER A 1093 7.42 -43.31 -3.90
C SER A 1093 7.55 -41.80 -3.63
N GLY A 1094 7.29 -41.35 -2.41
CA GLY A 1094 7.34 -39.96 -1.97
C GLY A 1094 6.35 -39.12 -2.75
N TYR A 1095 6.83 -38.01 -3.30
CA TYR A 1095 6.03 -37.17 -4.21
C TYR A 1095 5.90 -37.77 -5.62
N GLY A 1096 6.36 -38.99 -5.89
CA GLY A 1096 6.16 -39.66 -7.19
C GLY A 1096 7.15 -39.30 -8.30
N PHE A 1097 8.29 -38.65 -7.98
CA PHE A 1097 9.28 -38.21 -8.98
C PHE A 1097 9.93 -39.37 -9.75
N LEU A 1098 10.37 -40.42 -9.05
CA LEU A 1098 11.01 -41.59 -9.66
C LEU A 1098 10.03 -42.41 -10.50
N PRO A 1099 8.84 -42.80 -10.00
CA PRO A 1099 7.84 -43.50 -10.81
C PRO A 1099 7.47 -42.75 -12.09
N PHE A 1100 7.33 -41.43 -12.01
CA PHE A 1100 7.03 -40.59 -13.18
C PHE A 1100 8.14 -40.66 -14.23
N MET A 1101 9.40 -40.55 -13.81
CA MET A 1101 10.54 -40.63 -14.73
C MET A 1101 10.66 -42.01 -15.37
N LEU A 1102 10.49 -43.09 -14.60
CA LEU A 1102 10.52 -44.47 -15.12
C LEU A 1102 9.41 -44.76 -16.13
N ALA A 1103 8.21 -44.24 -15.89
CA ALA A 1103 7.07 -44.35 -16.81
C ALA A 1103 7.29 -43.50 -18.07
N CYS A 1104 7.93 -42.34 -17.95
CA CYS A 1104 8.25 -41.50 -19.08
C CYS A 1104 9.39 -42.06 -19.95
N TYR A 1105 10.37 -42.75 -19.35
CA TYR A 1105 11.51 -43.33 -20.07
C TYR A 1105 11.15 -44.50 -20.98
N SER A 1106 10.13 -45.29 -20.64
CA SER A 1106 9.66 -46.37 -21.49
C SER A 1106 8.14 -46.44 -21.43
N PRO A 1107 7.43 -46.19 -22.55
CA PRO A 1107 5.98 -46.31 -22.61
C PRO A 1107 5.48 -47.75 -22.41
N HIS A 1108 6.35 -48.75 -22.60
CA HIS A 1108 6.04 -50.18 -22.42
C HIS A 1108 6.14 -50.68 -20.97
N ARG A 1109 6.53 -49.82 -20.02
CA ARG A 1109 6.52 -50.12 -18.59
C ARG A 1109 5.18 -49.72 -18.01
N VAL A 1110 4.57 -50.56 -17.19
CA VAL A 1110 3.44 -50.15 -16.34
C VAL A 1110 3.98 -49.88 -14.95
N VAL A 1111 4.06 -48.61 -14.54
CA VAL A 1111 4.68 -48.21 -13.28
C VAL A 1111 3.61 -47.93 -12.23
N THR A 1112 3.69 -48.59 -11.07
CA THR A 1112 2.80 -48.36 -9.92
C THR A 1112 3.59 -47.88 -8.71
N GLY A 1113 3.33 -46.66 -8.25
CA GLY A 1113 3.92 -46.10 -7.04
C GLY A 1113 3.02 -46.27 -5.81
N TYR A 1114 3.54 -46.85 -4.74
CA TYR A 1114 2.90 -46.91 -3.42
C TYR A 1114 3.50 -45.85 -2.50
N GLU A 1115 2.65 -45.18 -1.71
CA GLU A 1115 3.06 -44.22 -0.68
C GLU A 1115 2.11 -44.27 0.51
N ALA A 1116 2.68 -44.31 1.72
CA ALA A 1116 1.95 -44.35 2.98
C ALA A 1116 1.54 -42.96 3.50
N ASP A 1117 2.28 -41.90 3.15
CA ASP A 1117 1.88 -40.53 3.46
C ASP A 1117 0.76 -40.07 2.51
N ALA A 1118 -0.45 -39.97 3.05
CA ALA A 1118 -1.66 -39.58 2.31
C ALA A 1118 -1.50 -38.27 1.53
N GLU A 1119 -0.74 -37.31 2.05
CA GLU A 1119 -0.58 -36.02 1.40
C GLU A 1119 0.42 -36.08 0.24
N LYS A 1120 1.53 -36.80 0.42
CA LYS A 1120 2.48 -37.02 -0.70
C LYS A 1120 1.82 -37.81 -1.82
N HIS A 1121 1.01 -38.81 -1.48
CA HIS A 1121 0.18 -39.56 -2.42
C HIS A 1121 -0.80 -38.65 -3.19
N GLU A 1122 -1.60 -37.84 -2.51
CA GLU A 1122 -2.54 -36.92 -3.16
C GLU A 1122 -1.84 -35.96 -4.14
N ILE A 1123 -0.68 -35.42 -3.74
CA ILE A 1123 0.13 -34.52 -4.58
C ILE A 1123 0.65 -35.25 -5.83
N ALA A 1124 1.09 -36.50 -5.69
CA ALA A 1124 1.59 -37.31 -6.80
C ALA A 1124 0.47 -37.71 -7.79
N VAL A 1125 -0.70 -38.09 -7.25
CA VAL A 1125 -1.90 -38.42 -8.05
C VAL A 1125 -2.35 -37.22 -8.86
N ASN A 1126 -2.34 -36.03 -8.26
CA ASN A 1126 -2.82 -34.80 -8.89
C ASN A 1126 -1.78 -34.15 -9.83
N GLY A 1127 -0.95 -34.96 -10.49
CA GLY A 1127 0.06 -34.53 -11.46
C GLY A 1127 -0.54 -34.10 -12.79
N TYR A 1128 -0.18 -32.92 -13.29
CA TYR A 1128 -0.51 -32.52 -14.66
C TYR A 1128 0.26 -33.38 -15.68
N ASN A 1129 -0.37 -33.76 -16.82
CA ASN A 1129 0.23 -34.52 -17.93
C ASN A 1129 0.98 -35.79 -17.48
N ARG A 1130 0.34 -36.57 -16.61
CA ARG A 1130 0.83 -37.86 -16.16
C ARG A 1130 0.87 -38.87 -17.32
N PRO A 1131 1.96 -39.66 -17.49
CA PRO A 1131 1.97 -40.76 -18.45
C PRO A 1131 0.81 -41.75 -18.20
N ALA A 1132 0.15 -42.22 -19.26
CA ALA A 1132 -1.00 -43.14 -19.14
C ALA A 1132 -0.63 -44.47 -18.46
N ASN A 1133 0.64 -44.85 -18.54
CA ASN A 1133 1.25 -46.04 -17.95
C ASN A 1133 1.74 -45.84 -16.50
N LEU A 1134 1.36 -44.74 -15.81
CA LEU A 1134 1.72 -44.45 -14.42
C LEU A 1134 0.50 -44.44 -13.50
N PHE A 1135 0.54 -45.28 -12.47
CA PHE A 1135 -0.48 -45.39 -11.44
C PHE A 1135 0.10 -45.11 -10.05
N PHE A 1136 -0.68 -44.47 -9.19
CA PHE A 1136 -0.34 -44.26 -7.78
C PHE A 1136 -1.40 -44.91 -6.91
N ARG A 1137 -0.98 -45.57 -5.83
CA ARG A 1137 -1.86 -46.21 -4.86
C ARG A 1137 -1.44 -45.79 -3.45
N HIS A 1138 -2.44 -45.60 -2.59
CA HIS A 1138 -2.19 -45.29 -1.19
C HIS A 1138 -1.89 -46.59 -0.45
N GLU A 1139 -0.80 -46.62 0.30
CA GLU A 1139 -0.38 -47.80 1.06
C GLU A 1139 -1.26 -47.93 2.30
N ILE A 1140 -2.36 -48.68 2.20
CA ILE A 1140 -3.22 -49.07 3.32
C ILE A 1140 -2.84 -50.50 3.71
N ILE A 1141 -2.27 -50.65 4.90
CA ILE A 1141 -1.56 -51.83 5.44
C ILE A 1141 -2.36 -53.17 5.37
N GLU A 1142 -3.66 -53.17 5.09
CA GLU A 1142 -4.51 -54.39 5.17
C GLU A 1142 -5.57 -54.58 4.06
N LYS A 1143 -5.73 -53.70 3.06
CA LYS A 1143 -6.96 -53.71 2.21
C LYS A 1143 -6.82 -53.77 0.69
N ASP A 1144 -5.66 -53.47 0.10
CA ASP A 1144 -5.54 -53.43 -1.37
C ASP A 1144 -4.79 -54.65 -1.94
N PRO A 1145 -5.32 -55.32 -2.99
CA PRO A 1145 -4.61 -56.39 -3.67
C PRO A 1145 -3.36 -55.83 -4.36
N LEU A 1146 -2.20 -56.36 -3.97
CA LEU A 1146 -0.90 -55.97 -4.51
C LEU A 1146 -0.77 -56.39 -5.98
N VAL A 1147 -0.25 -55.49 -6.81
CA VAL A 1147 -0.09 -55.71 -8.26
C VAL A 1147 1.14 -56.61 -8.49
N PRO A 1148 1.05 -57.69 -9.30
CA PRO A 1148 2.20 -58.51 -9.63
C PRO A 1148 3.28 -57.70 -10.36
N ALA A 1149 4.51 -57.80 -9.87
CA ALA A 1149 5.64 -56.98 -10.31
C ALA A 1149 6.67 -57.84 -11.07
N ARG A 1150 7.15 -57.34 -12.21
CA ARG A 1150 8.35 -57.87 -12.89
C ARG A 1150 9.62 -57.24 -12.31
N CYS A 1151 9.51 -56.01 -11.82
CA CYS A 1151 10.54 -55.31 -11.06
C CYS A 1151 9.92 -54.61 -9.86
N LEU A 1152 10.43 -54.87 -8.65
CA LEU A 1152 10.03 -54.19 -7.42
C LEU A 1152 11.16 -53.29 -6.96
N ILE A 1153 10.87 -52.01 -6.73
CA ILE A 1153 11.81 -51.02 -6.20
C ILE A 1153 11.35 -50.65 -4.79
N LEU A 1154 12.15 -51.02 -3.79
CA LEU A 1154 11.91 -50.63 -2.40
C LEU A 1154 12.64 -49.32 -2.11
N CYS A 1155 11.93 -48.18 -2.13
CA CYS A 1155 12.51 -46.87 -1.82
C CYS A 1155 12.33 -46.50 -0.35
N ASN A 1156 13.40 -46.03 0.30
CA ASN A 1156 13.39 -45.38 1.63
C ASN A 1156 12.75 -46.14 2.81
N LEU A 1157 12.25 -47.36 2.62
CA LEU A 1157 11.56 -48.16 3.66
C LEU A 1157 12.45 -48.44 4.88
N LEU A 1158 13.77 -48.41 4.70
CA LEU A 1158 14.77 -48.75 5.72
C LEU A 1158 15.15 -47.56 6.63
N ASN A 1159 14.85 -46.32 6.24
CA ASN A 1159 15.19 -45.13 7.04
C ASN A 1159 14.19 -44.87 8.18
N ALA A 1160 13.06 -45.58 8.23
CA ALA A 1160 11.99 -45.37 9.21
C ALA A 1160 12.14 -46.21 10.50
N GLY A 1161 13.28 -46.89 10.69
CA GLY A 1161 13.48 -47.89 11.73
C GLY A 1161 12.71 -49.17 11.43
N ILE A 1162 13.42 -50.29 11.30
CA ILE A 1162 12.79 -51.61 11.20
C ILE A 1162 12.36 -52.02 12.61
N GLY A 1163 11.16 -51.61 13.03
CA GLY A 1163 10.45 -52.33 14.10
C GLY A 1163 9.99 -53.68 13.55
N GLN A 1164 9.96 -54.73 14.37
CA GLN A 1164 9.51 -56.06 13.96
C GLN A 1164 8.08 -56.07 13.38
N ASP A 1165 7.30 -55.02 13.62
CA ASP A 1165 5.90 -54.88 13.17
C ASP A 1165 5.74 -54.63 11.64
N LYS A 1166 6.82 -54.32 10.90
CA LYS A 1166 6.74 -54.02 9.45
C LYS A 1166 7.14 -55.20 8.53
N TYR A 1167 7.57 -56.33 9.09
CA TYR A 1167 7.97 -57.52 8.32
C TYR A 1167 6.89 -58.11 7.41
N PRO A 1168 5.61 -58.25 7.84
CA PRO A 1168 4.55 -58.81 6.99
C PRO A 1168 4.30 -58.01 5.72
N LEU A 1169 4.54 -56.69 5.77
CA LEU A 1169 4.33 -55.77 4.65
C LEU A 1169 5.40 -55.97 3.56
N ILE A 1170 6.66 -56.08 3.97
CA ILE A 1170 7.79 -56.34 3.06
C ILE A 1170 7.62 -57.72 2.43
N ASP A 1171 7.23 -58.73 3.20
CA ASP A 1171 6.94 -60.07 2.70
C ASP A 1171 5.80 -60.06 1.67
N GLY A 1172 4.70 -59.33 1.96
CA GLY A 1172 3.61 -59.08 1.02
C GLY A 1172 4.09 -58.48 -0.32
N TYR A 1173 4.90 -57.43 -0.30
CA TYR A 1173 5.46 -56.83 -1.52
C TYR A 1173 6.40 -57.77 -2.26
N VAL A 1174 7.31 -58.43 -1.57
CA VAL A 1174 8.30 -59.33 -2.17
C VAL A 1174 7.64 -60.56 -2.81
N SER A 1175 6.54 -61.06 -2.22
CA SER A 1175 5.74 -62.16 -2.78
C SER A 1175 5.15 -61.87 -4.16
N THR A 1176 4.93 -60.59 -4.50
CA THR A 1176 4.33 -60.14 -5.78
C THR A 1176 5.28 -60.23 -6.98
N VAL A 1177 6.57 -60.44 -6.73
CA VAL A 1177 7.59 -60.47 -7.77
C VAL A 1177 7.59 -61.84 -8.46
N GLY A 1178 7.23 -61.93 -9.74
CA GLY A 1178 7.17 -63.23 -10.45
C GLY A 1178 8.53 -63.97 -10.56
N PRO A 1179 8.54 -65.23 -11.02
CA PRO A 1179 9.78 -65.95 -11.33
C PRO A 1179 10.63 -65.15 -12.34
N GLU A 1180 11.95 -65.09 -12.13
CA GLU A 1180 12.90 -64.19 -12.80
C GLU A 1180 12.71 -62.67 -12.58
N GLY A 1181 11.83 -62.26 -11.66
CA GLY A 1181 11.65 -60.86 -11.31
C GLY A 1181 12.86 -60.25 -10.58
N THR A 1182 13.04 -58.95 -10.75
CA THR A 1182 14.16 -58.18 -10.17
C THR A 1182 13.68 -57.37 -8.96
N LEU A 1183 14.41 -57.43 -7.85
CA LEU A 1183 14.21 -56.59 -6.67
C LEU A 1183 15.36 -55.57 -6.58
N ILE A 1184 15.02 -54.29 -6.53
CA ILE A 1184 15.96 -53.19 -6.38
C ILE A 1184 15.66 -52.50 -5.05
N ILE A 1185 16.62 -52.49 -4.13
CA ILE A 1185 16.55 -51.68 -2.92
C ILE A 1185 17.30 -50.39 -3.22
N TYR A 1186 16.62 -49.26 -3.03
CA TYR A 1186 17.16 -47.96 -3.40
C TYR A 1186 16.91 -46.94 -2.30
N ASN A 1187 17.98 -46.40 -1.72
CA ASN A 1187 17.86 -45.32 -0.75
C ASN A 1187 17.97 -43.97 -1.47
N THR A 1188 16.84 -43.27 -1.64
CA THR A 1188 16.86 -41.92 -2.23
C THR A 1188 17.33 -40.92 -1.18
N LEU A 1189 18.06 -39.89 -1.60
CA LEU A 1189 18.40 -38.74 -0.73
C LEU A 1189 17.18 -37.88 -0.33
N SER A 1190 15.97 -38.28 -0.73
CA SER A 1190 14.73 -37.49 -0.64
C SER A 1190 13.90 -37.72 0.63
N GLY A 1191 14.30 -38.64 1.52
CA GLY A 1191 13.44 -39.15 2.60
C GLY A 1191 12.88 -38.12 3.61
N ASN A 1192 13.55 -36.99 3.86
CA ASN A 1192 13.18 -36.04 4.92
C ASN A 1192 13.11 -34.57 4.43
N ILE A 1193 12.19 -34.28 3.50
CA ILE A 1193 12.02 -32.91 2.95
C ILE A 1193 11.14 -32.01 3.85
N ARG A 1194 10.45 -32.55 4.87
CA ARG A 1194 9.28 -31.88 5.48
C ARG A 1194 9.44 -31.28 6.88
N GLN A 1195 10.57 -31.43 7.57
CA GLN A 1195 10.67 -30.97 8.96
C GLN A 1195 11.32 -29.58 9.06
N ASN A 1196 10.45 -28.58 9.22
CA ASN A 1196 10.63 -27.26 9.86
C ASN A 1196 10.56 -26.00 8.95
N LEU A 1197 9.55 -25.17 9.21
CA LEU A 1197 9.29 -23.87 8.55
C LEU A 1197 10.45 -22.87 8.72
N LEU A 1198 11.06 -22.85 9.91
CA LEU A 1198 12.26 -22.06 10.24
C LEU A 1198 13.51 -22.54 9.47
N PHE A 1199 13.53 -23.81 9.07
CA PHE A 1199 14.62 -24.48 8.38
C PHE A 1199 14.70 -24.13 6.90
N HIS A 1200 13.55 -23.80 6.27
CA HIS A 1200 13.51 -23.40 4.86
C HIS A 1200 13.96 -21.95 4.62
N MET A 1201 13.66 -21.04 5.57
CA MET A 1201 14.11 -19.64 5.55
C MET A 1201 15.63 -19.53 5.74
N LEU A 1202 16.21 -20.35 6.64
CA LEU A 1202 17.64 -20.37 6.94
C LEU A 1202 18.44 -21.41 6.11
N SER A 1203 17.80 -22.16 5.21
CA SER A 1203 18.48 -23.21 4.42
C SER A 1203 19.70 -22.74 3.59
N PRO A 1204 19.76 -21.50 3.07
CA PRO A 1204 20.97 -21.00 2.41
C PRO A 1204 22.14 -20.79 3.39
N LEU A 1205 21.83 -20.40 4.64
CA LEU A 1205 22.81 -20.16 5.71
C LEU A 1205 23.29 -21.47 6.36
N LEU A 1206 22.42 -22.48 6.47
CA LEU A 1206 22.75 -23.79 7.04
C LEU A 1206 23.61 -24.67 6.11
N GLN A 1207 23.60 -24.41 4.80
CA GLN A 1207 24.49 -25.07 3.82
C GLN A 1207 25.97 -24.67 3.97
N LEU A 1208 26.28 -23.64 4.75
CA LEU A 1208 27.65 -23.21 5.06
C LEU A 1208 28.33 -24.06 6.17
N PHE A 1209 27.60 -24.97 6.84
CA PHE A 1209 28.14 -25.79 7.93
C PHE A 1209 28.48 -27.23 7.47
N PRO A 1210 29.77 -27.64 7.48
CA PRO A 1210 30.21 -28.96 7.00
C PRO A 1210 29.71 -30.15 7.83
N GLU A 1211 29.36 -29.96 9.10
CA GLU A 1211 28.80 -31.02 9.96
C GLU A 1211 27.43 -31.54 9.49
N TYR A 1212 26.64 -30.71 8.81
CA TYR A 1212 25.31 -31.08 8.34
C TYR A 1212 25.34 -32.01 7.13
N ALA A 1213 26.31 -31.81 6.22
CA ALA A 1213 26.55 -32.73 5.10
C ALA A 1213 26.99 -34.12 5.59
N ARG A 1214 27.75 -34.16 6.70
CA ARG A 1214 28.27 -35.39 7.32
C ARG A 1214 27.17 -36.23 7.99
N LYS A 1215 26.24 -35.61 8.73
CA LYS A 1215 25.07 -36.30 9.32
C LYS A 1215 24.11 -36.87 8.26
N ARG A 1216 24.01 -36.22 7.10
CA ARG A 1216 23.14 -36.65 5.98
C ARG A 1216 23.70 -37.85 5.22
N SER A 1217 25.03 -38.01 5.16
CA SER A 1217 25.67 -39.20 4.57
C SER A 1217 25.56 -40.44 5.46
N GLU A 1218 25.57 -40.28 6.79
CA GLU A 1218 25.46 -41.40 7.74
C GLU A 1218 24.05 -42.03 7.77
N GLN A 1219 22.98 -41.25 7.54
CA GLN A 1219 21.60 -41.74 7.47
C GLN A 1219 21.26 -42.56 6.21
N CYS A 1220 22.18 -42.65 5.23
CA CYS A 1220 21.91 -43.31 3.94
C CYS A 1220 22.41 -44.76 3.85
N LYS A 1221 23.09 -45.29 4.88
CA LYS A 1221 23.64 -46.64 4.86
C LYS A 1221 22.54 -47.70 5.02
N LEU A 1222 22.49 -48.64 4.09
CA LEU A 1222 21.54 -49.76 4.10
C LEU A 1222 21.96 -50.79 5.17
N PRO A 1223 21.04 -51.27 6.03
CA PRO A 1223 21.32 -52.42 6.90
C PRO A 1223 21.40 -53.68 6.03
N THR A 1224 22.63 -54.09 5.69
CA THR A 1224 22.90 -55.10 4.65
C THR A 1224 22.78 -56.54 5.14
N ALA A 1225 23.08 -56.85 6.41
CA ALA A 1225 23.19 -58.23 6.87
C ALA A 1225 21.83 -58.92 7.16
N GLU A 1226 20.94 -58.29 7.95
CA GLU A 1226 19.60 -58.85 8.27
C GLU A 1226 18.69 -58.93 7.05
N LEU A 1227 18.69 -57.88 6.22
CA LEU A 1227 17.83 -57.81 5.04
C LEU A 1227 18.27 -58.83 3.97
N ALA A 1228 19.57 -59.03 3.78
CA ALA A 1228 20.09 -60.06 2.87
C ALA A 1228 19.65 -61.48 3.32
N ALA A 1229 19.75 -61.79 4.62
CA ALA A 1229 19.32 -63.08 5.16
C ALA A 1229 17.81 -63.34 4.98
N ILE A 1230 16.98 -62.30 5.06
CA ILE A 1230 15.52 -62.39 4.82
C ILE A 1230 15.23 -62.62 3.34
N LEU A 1231 15.89 -61.86 2.46
CA LEU A 1231 15.68 -61.98 1.01
C LEU A 1231 16.15 -63.34 0.48
N GLU A 1232 17.24 -63.89 1.01
CA GLU A 1232 17.67 -65.26 0.69
C GLU A 1232 16.65 -66.32 1.12
N LYS A 1233 16.03 -66.18 2.30
CA LYS A 1233 14.92 -67.06 2.75
C LYS A 1233 13.69 -66.99 1.84
N LEU A 1234 13.44 -65.83 1.22
CA LEU A 1234 12.34 -65.59 0.28
C LEU A 1234 12.69 -65.97 -1.18
N GLY A 1235 13.86 -66.58 -1.41
CA GLY A 1235 14.27 -67.10 -2.71
C GLY A 1235 14.94 -66.06 -3.63
N PHE A 1236 15.49 -64.97 -3.08
CA PHE A 1236 16.23 -63.95 -3.83
C PHE A 1236 17.74 -64.08 -3.65
N VAL A 1237 18.50 -63.92 -4.74
CA VAL A 1237 19.97 -63.99 -4.74
C VAL A 1237 20.54 -62.65 -5.20
N PRO A 1238 21.58 -62.11 -4.54
CA PRO A 1238 22.25 -60.90 -4.98
C PRO A 1238 22.92 -61.09 -6.35
N VAL A 1239 22.88 -60.07 -7.20
CA VAL A 1239 23.55 -60.10 -8.51
C VAL A 1239 25.06 -59.80 -8.35
N PRO A 1240 25.98 -60.69 -8.76
CA PRO A 1240 27.42 -60.50 -8.56
C PRO A 1240 27.99 -59.35 -9.42
N GLY A 1241 28.92 -58.56 -8.84
CA GLY A 1241 29.59 -57.43 -9.51
C GLY A 1241 29.11 -56.03 -9.11
N ASN A 1242 28.14 -55.92 -8.19
CA ASN A 1242 27.47 -54.65 -7.85
C ASN A 1242 27.76 -54.16 -6.41
N GLN A 1243 28.85 -54.63 -5.78
CA GLN A 1243 29.19 -54.30 -4.38
C GLN A 1243 30.50 -53.48 -4.21
N GLU A 1244 31.27 -53.22 -5.27
CA GLU A 1244 32.67 -52.73 -5.15
C GLU A 1244 32.94 -51.24 -5.46
N SER A 1245 31.93 -50.41 -5.74
CA SER A 1245 32.12 -48.94 -5.94
C SER A 1245 31.57 -48.08 -4.78
N GLU A 1246 32.14 -46.91 -4.50
CA GLU A 1246 31.55 -45.96 -3.51
C GLU A 1246 30.11 -45.51 -3.87
N LYS A 1247 29.68 -45.65 -5.14
CA LYS A 1247 28.28 -45.39 -5.57
C LYS A 1247 27.33 -46.55 -5.24
N THR A 1248 27.85 -47.74 -4.92
CA THR A 1248 27.07 -48.97 -4.66
C THR A 1248 26.61 -49.14 -3.21
N GLU A 1249 26.92 -48.22 -2.29
CA GLU A 1249 26.35 -48.25 -0.93
C GLU A 1249 24.83 -47.91 -0.88
N ARG A 1250 24.21 -47.46 -1.99
CA ARG A 1250 22.82 -46.97 -2.03
C ARG A 1250 21.84 -47.78 -2.87
N ILE A 1251 22.34 -48.71 -3.70
CA ILE A 1251 21.52 -49.54 -4.60
C ILE A 1251 21.94 -51.00 -4.40
N LEU A 1252 21.00 -51.85 -3.98
CA LEU A 1252 21.20 -53.31 -3.92
C LEU A 1252 20.25 -53.98 -4.91
N ILE A 1253 20.73 -55.00 -5.62
CA ILE A 1253 19.97 -55.70 -6.65
C ILE A 1253 19.94 -57.19 -6.33
N TYR A 1254 18.74 -57.76 -6.32
CA TYR A 1254 18.49 -59.17 -6.13
C TYR A 1254 17.60 -59.71 -7.26
N LYS A 1255 17.80 -60.97 -7.63
CA LYS A 1255 16.92 -61.69 -8.56
C LYS A 1255 16.24 -62.85 -7.86
N ARG A 1256 14.96 -63.07 -8.15
CA ARG A 1256 14.24 -64.25 -7.65
C ARG A 1256 14.74 -65.49 -8.40
N LYS A 1257 15.10 -66.56 -7.66
CA LYS A 1257 15.51 -67.84 -8.28
C LYS A 1257 14.37 -68.34 -9.19
N PRO A 1258 14.69 -68.90 -10.37
CA PRO A 1258 13.71 -69.70 -11.10
C PRO A 1258 13.32 -70.87 -10.20
N VAL A 1259 12.01 -71.10 -10.05
CA VAL A 1259 11.45 -72.23 -9.29
C VAL A 1259 11.61 -73.51 -10.10
#